data_AF-A0A7G5ZLS8-F1
#
_entry.id   AF-A0A7G5ZLS8-F1
#
_cell.length_a   1.000
_cell.length_b   1.000
_cell.length_c   1.000
_cell.angle_alpha   90.00
_cell.angle_beta   90.00
_cell.angle_gamma   90.00
#
_symmetry.space_group_name_H-M   'P 1'
#
loop_
_entity.id
_entity.type
_entity.pdbx_description
1 polymer ?
#
loop_
_entity_poly.entity_id
_entity_poly.type
_entity_poly.pdbx_seq_one_letter_code
_entity_poly.pdbx_strand_id
1 'polypeptide(L)'
;MSSSRSRPAGRARRCSTSGHATGRTTWRGSWASTGASSPVVECGEVVGAVTPAAAAATGLPVGTPVVTGGADTQLALHGIAAREGVPTIVAGTFWQTTAVTSEPLIDPERRLRTLCHVDRGSWMVEGIGFLSGLAMRWFRDAMCPDAAALGRATGRSAFAVMEEWAAEVPVGANGVVATMANVMQADAWHHAAPAFVGFDINDAARSSRGAFVRAIEESAAIVASAHLDILAALTEGRAVSEGTVTFTGGSSAGALWPRVIAGVTGLDTRVTPAPEATSYGAARLAARGVGAALPPMGDPDRVERVDRNEHEQYRAVTERWHRVYRDVLSISGPDLPPLFTPPAPLAAPTTIPPPGSRPSAMAADIHQKEENMADLEGNISAKKFRADTPAVRFSQNIRGAANLDWGMQNRLSRILDPQTGRTVMLAFDHGYFQGPTSGLERIDLNIAPLAEYADALMCTRGALRTSVPPATRAGLVLRASGGPSILKDLSDEYTAMAMEDAVRINADAVAVQVFVGGEHESRSIRNLTTLVDEGYAAGVPVLGVTAVGKELVRDARYLGLATRMIAELGAQLVKTYYCDEGFEDVVAGCPVPVIMAGGKKLPEQEALTMASNAVRAGAAGVDMGRNIFQSADPAAMMRAVRAVVHDDVDPADAYELFRDATETRVLA
;
A
#
# COMPACT_ATOMS: atom_id res chain seq x y z
N MET A 1 2.06 -30.21 33.83
CA MET A 1 2.29 -30.84 32.50
C MET A 1 1.53 -30.03 31.44
N SER A 2 2.11 -28.98 30.86
CA SER A 2 1.53 -28.27 29.71
C SER A 2 2.55 -28.26 28.60
N SER A 3 2.40 -29.18 27.64
CA SER A 3 3.24 -29.23 26.46
C SER A 3 2.99 -28.02 25.58
N SER A 4 4.07 -27.32 25.23
CA SER A 4 4.08 -26.32 24.16
C SER A 4 3.76 -27.02 22.83
N ARG A 5 2.48 -27.11 22.48
CA ARG A 5 2.06 -27.67 21.18
C ARG A 5 2.35 -26.64 20.08
N SER A 6 3.42 -26.89 19.34
CA SER A 6 3.72 -26.25 18.05
C SER A 6 2.55 -26.39 17.07
N ARG A 7 2.20 -25.33 16.33
CA ARG A 7 1.04 -25.30 15.42
C ARG A 7 1.27 -26.19 14.18
N PRO A 8 0.37 -27.14 13.85
CA PRO A 8 0.48 -27.96 12.65
C PRO A 8 0.35 -27.12 11.36
N ALA A 9 0.98 -27.55 10.26
CA ALA A 9 0.73 -26.96 8.93
C ALA A 9 0.65 -28.03 7.84
N GLY A 10 -0.14 -27.76 6.80
CA GLY A 10 -0.40 -28.68 5.70
C GLY A 10 0.86 -29.09 4.93
N ARG A 11 0.93 -30.38 4.57
CA ARG A 11 2.04 -31.00 3.85
C ARG A 11 2.43 -30.27 2.56
N ALA A 12 1.45 -29.92 1.71
CA ALA A 12 1.69 -29.21 0.46
C ALA A 12 2.42 -27.86 0.69
N ARG A 13 2.02 -27.12 1.72
CA ARG A 13 2.63 -25.83 2.07
C ARG A 13 4.04 -25.95 2.66
N ARG A 14 4.39 -27.08 3.28
CA ARG A 14 5.75 -27.33 3.81
C ARG A 14 6.69 -27.95 2.78
N CYS A 15 6.17 -28.59 1.74
CA CYS A 15 6.97 -29.17 0.65
C CYS A 15 7.78 -28.10 -0.11
N SER A 16 7.34 -26.83 -0.07
CA SER A 16 8.10 -25.70 -0.60
C SER A 16 9.32 -25.31 0.24
N THR A 17 9.48 -25.85 1.45
CA THR A 17 10.71 -25.72 2.25
C THR A 17 11.62 -26.92 1.99
N SER A 18 12.91 -26.67 1.75
CA SER A 18 13.92 -27.72 1.45
C SER A 18 14.08 -28.80 2.55
N GLY A 19 13.44 -28.61 3.71
CA GLY A 19 13.43 -29.55 4.84
C GLY A 19 12.47 -30.74 4.73
N HIS A 20 11.56 -30.80 3.74
CA HIS A 20 10.58 -31.89 3.63
C HIS A 20 10.89 -32.87 2.48
N ALA A 21 10.71 -34.17 2.71
CA ALA A 21 10.90 -35.18 1.67
C ALA A 21 9.62 -35.32 0.83
N THR A 22 9.70 -35.05 -0.48
CA THR A 22 8.58 -35.19 -1.43
C THR A 22 7.91 -36.58 -1.39
N GLY A 23 8.64 -37.63 -1.01
CA GLY A 23 8.17 -39.01 -0.87
C GLY A 23 7.80 -39.50 0.54
N ARG A 24 7.86 -38.68 1.60
CA ARG A 24 7.48 -39.08 2.98
C ARG A 24 6.59 -38.03 3.66
N THR A 25 5.78 -38.44 4.63
CA THR A 25 4.99 -37.54 5.50
C THR A 25 5.82 -36.91 6.63
N THR A 26 7.16 -37.04 6.59
CA THR A 26 8.09 -36.66 7.65
C THR A 26 9.18 -35.73 7.13
N TRP A 27 9.71 -34.87 8.00
CA TRP A 27 10.90 -34.04 7.73
C TRP A 27 12.10 -34.89 7.27
N ARG A 28 12.94 -34.34 6.38
CA ARG A 28 14.26 -34.93 6.08
C ARG A 28 15.17 -34.80 7.31
N GLY A 29 15.91 -35.87 7.62
CA GLY A 29 16.84 -35.93 8.73
C GLY A 29 17.94 -34.86 8.67
N SER A 30 18.36 -34.43 9.87
CA SER A 30 19.13 -33.23 10.29
C SER A 30 18.32 -31.97 10.64
N TRP A 31 17.11 -31.77 10.08
CA TRP A 31 16.22 -30.65 10.47
C TRP A 31 15.28 -30.99 11.63
N ALA A 32 15.16 -32.27 12.00
CA ALA A 32 14.33 -32.73 13.11
C ALA A 32 14.93 -32.42 14.50
N SER A 33 16.20 -32.00 14.59
CA SER A 33 16.93 -31.84 15.85
C SER A 33 16.92 -30.41 16.44
N THR A 34 16.27 -29.43 15.80
CA THR A 34 16.28 -28.01 16.25
C THR A 34 15.17 -27.62 17.23
N GLY A 35 14.45 -28.57 17.83
CA GLY A 35 13.55 -28.30 18.98
C GLY A 35 12.27 -27.49 18.71
N ALA A 36 12.06 -27.02 17.47
CA ALA A 36 10.87 -26.25 17.07
C ALA A 36 10.10 -26.93 15.93
N SER A 37 9.77 -28.23 16.05
CA SER A 37 9.09 -28.95 14.97
C SER A 37 7.56 -28.86 15.10
N SER A 38 6.94 -27.92 14.39
CA SER A 38 5.52 -28.01 14.07
C SER A 38 5.21 -29.32 13.32
N PRO A 39 4.26 -30.15 13.80
CA PRO A 39 3.91 -31.40 13.14
C PRO A 39 3.38 -31.13 11.72
N VAL A 40 3.79 -31.96 10.78
CA VAL A 40 3.24 -31.95 9.42
C VAL A 40 1.97 -32.79 9.43
N VAL A 41 0.90 -32.21 8.93
CA VAL A 41 -0.42 -32.84 8.83
C VAL A 41 -0.86 -32.77 7.38
N GLU A 42 -1.73 -33.68 6.98
CA GLU A 42 -2.22 -33.68 5.60
C GLU A 42 -3.19 -32.52 5.37
N CYS A 43 -3.28 -32.06 4.13
CA CYS A 43 -4.17 -30.96 3.76
C CYS A 43 -5.64 -31.40 3.85
N GLY A 44 -6.50 -30.54 4.40
CA GLY A 44 -7.90 -30.86 4.63
C GLY A 44 -8.19 -31.62 5.94
N GLU A 45 -7.26 -31.69 6.88
CA GLU A 45 -7.48 -32.25 8.22
C GLU A 45 -7.92 -31.16 9.21
N VAL A 46 -8.89 -31.46 10.08
CA VAL A 46 -9.27 -30.58 11.18
C VAL A 46 -8.18 -30.59 12.24
N VAL A 47 -7.56 -29.44 12.49
CA VAL A 47 -6.45 -29.29 13.46
C VAL A 47 -6.86 -28.60 14.75
N GLY A 48 -8.11 -28.12 14.82
CA GLY A 48 -8.66 -27.48 15.99
C GLY A 48 -9.94 -26.74 15.67
N ALA A 49 -10.27 -25.77 16.51
CA ALA A 49 -11.43 -24.91 16.34
C ALA A 49 -11.08 -23.46 16.69
N VAL A 50 -11.89 -22.51 16.19
CA VAL A 50 -11.78 -21.09 16.53
C VAL A 50 -11.91 -20.92 18.04
N THR A 51 -10.88 -20.32 18.65
CA THR A 51 -10.81 -20.06 20.10
C THR A 51 -11.60 -18.79 20.45
N PRO A 52 -11.95 -18.56 21.74
CA PRO A 52 -12.59 -17.31 22.16
C PRO A 52 -11.80 -16.05 21.76
N ALA A 53 -10.48 -16.08 21.88
CA ALA A 53 -9.62 -14.98 21.49
C ALA A 53 -9.65 -14.74 19.96
N ALA A 54 -9.65 -15.82 19.16
CA ALA A 54 -9.75 -15.70 17.70
C ALA A 54 -11.14 -15.20 17.28
N ALA A 55 -12.22 -15.70 17.91
CA ALA A 55 -13.58 -15.26 17.67
C ALA A 55 -13.76 -13.75 17.93
N ALA A 56 -13.22 -13.25 19.04
CA ALA A 56 -13.25 -11.82 19.37
C ALA A 56 -12.50 -10.95 18.34
N ALA A 57 -11.48 -11.49 17.68
CA ALA A 57 -10.68 -10.76 16.69
C ALA A 57 -11.25 -10.86 15.26
N THR A 58 -11.90 -11.96 14.90
CA THR A 58 -12.31 -12.24 13.50
C THR A 58 -13.83 -12.19 13.29
N GLY A 59 -14.63 -12.23 14.35
CA GLY A 59 -16.08 -12.35 14.27
C GLY A 59 -16.58 -13.78 13.96
N LEU A 60 -15.69 -14.77 13.81
CA LEU A 60 -16.09 -16.16 13.61
C LEU A 60 -16.58 -16.80 14.92
N PRO A 61 -17.63 -17.65 14.90
CA PRO A 61 -18.10 -18.32 16.11
C PRO A 61 -17.04 -19.19 16.80
N VAL A 62 -17.03 -19.19 18.13
CA VAL A 62 -16.20 -20.12 18.92
C VAL A 62 -16.63 -21.56 18.60
N GLY A 63 -15.65 -22.44 18.39
CA GLY A 63 -15.91 -23.84 18.06
C GLY A 63 -16.01 -24.14 16.56
N THR A 64 -16.02 -23.13 15.68
CA THR A 64 -15.94 -23.35 14.22
C THR A 64 -14.67 -24.16 13.87
N PRO A 65 -14.78 -25.28 13.14
CA PRO A 65 -13.61 -26.10 12.79
C PRO A 65 -12.55 -25.34 12.00
N VAL A 66 -11.28 -25.56 12.34
CA VAL A 66 -10.12 -25.02 11.62
C VAL A 66 -9.45 -26.16 10.87
N VAL A 67 -9.47 -26.08 9.54
CA VAL A 67 -8.95 -27.09 8.62
C VAL A 67 -7.59 -26.67 8.08
N THR A 68 -6.69 -27.63 7.87
CA THR A 68 -5.36 -27.38 7.29
C THR A 68 -5.45 -26.96 5.83
N GLY A 69 -4.87 -25.80 5.52
CA GLY A 69 -4.79 -25.29 4.15
C GLY A 69 -3.67 -25.92 3.31
N GLY A 70 -3.54 -25.42 2.08
CA GLY A 70 -2.46 -25.71 1.13
C GLY A 70 -1.67 -24.46 0.77
N ALA A 71 -0.77 -24.58 -0.21
CA ALA A 71 -0.19 -23.43 -0.89
C ALA A 71 -1.05 -23.04 -2.10
N ASP A 72 -0.92 -21.79 -2.55
CA ASP A 72 -1.89 -21.14 -3.44
C ASP A 72 -2.12 -21.90 -4.75
N THR A 73 -1.05 -22.34 -5.42
CA THR A 73 -1.16 -23.08 -6.69
C THR A 73 -1.82 -24.44 -6.50
N GLN A 74 -1.47 -25.19 -5.45
CA GLN A 74 -2.12 -26.48 -5.14
C GLN A 74 -3.59 -26.31 -4.82
N LEU A 75 -3.96 -25.22 -4.12
CA LEU A 75 -5.36 -24.90 -3.86
C LEU A 75 -6.08 -24.55 -5.17
N ALA A 76 -5.46 -23.78 -6.07
CA ALA A 76 -6.04 -23.50 -7.38
C ALA A 76 -6.32 -24.78 -8.17
N LEU A 77 -5.32 -25.67 -8.27
CA LEU A 77 -5.45 -26.98 -8.93
C LEU A 77 -6.56 -27.84 -8.31
N HIS A 78 -6.66 -27.84 -6.98
CA HIS A 78 -7.74 -28.53 -6.29
C HIS A 78 -9.12 -27.89 -6.54
N GLY A 79 -9.21 -26.56 -6.61
CA GLY A 79 -10.46 -25.84 -6.87
C GLY A 79 -11.05 -26.18 -8.24
N ILE A 80 -10.19 -26.32 -9.25
CA ILE A 80 -10.59 -26.64 -10.64
C ILE A 80 -10.61 -28.15 -10.93
N ALA A 81 -10.24 -28.98 -9.95
CA ALA A 81 -10.06 -30.42 -10.11
C ALA A 81 -9.09 -30.78 -11.26
N ALA A 82 -7.92 -30.16 -11.27
CA ALA A 82 -6.86 -30.44 -12.23
C ALA A 82 -6.50 -31.94 -12.24
N ARG A 83 -6.31 -32.49 -13.44
CA ARG A 83 -6.05 -33.91 -13.66
C ARG A 83 -4.79 -34.13 -14.50
N GLU A 84 -4.19 -35.30 -14.39
CA GLU A 84 -3.13 -35.74 -15.29
C GLU A 84 -3.65 -35.73 -16.75
N GLY A 85 -2.79 -35.44 -17.72
CA GLY A 85 -3.18 -35.28 -19.13
C GLY A 85 -3.48 -33.85 -19.57
N VAL A 86 -3.86 -32.97 -18.64
CA VAL A 86 -4.19 -31.56 -18.90
C VAL A 86 -3.34 -30.66 -18.00
N PRO A 87 -2.33 -29.97 -18.53
CA PRO A 87 -1.54 -29.04 -17.74
C PRO A 87 -2.38 -27.80 -17.42
N THR A 88 -2.00 -27.11 -16.34
CA THR A 88 -2.68 -25.88 -15.89
C THR A 88 -1.69 -24.73 -15.79
N ILE A 89 -2.04 -23.59 -16.38
CA ILE A 89 -1.36 -22.32 -16.19
C ILE A 89 -2.20 -21.49 -15.21
N VAL A 90 -1.65 -21.28 -14.00
CA VAL A 90 -2.22 -20.41 -12.97
C VAL A 90 -1.61 -19.02 -13.12
N ALA A 91 -2.38 -18.11 -13.69
CA ALA A 91 -1.94 -16.84 -14.23
C ALA A 91 -2.15 -15.67 -13.24
N GLY A 92 -1.35 -15.69 -12.17
CA GLY A 92 -1.35 -14.66 -11.12
C GLY A 92 -0.23 -13.62 -11.30
N THR A 93 0.26 -13.05 -10.19
CA THR A 93 1.42 -12.14 -10.19
C THR A 93 2.65 -12.75 -10.82
N PHE A 94 2.92 -14.02 -10.48
CA PHE A 94 3.81 -14.91 -11.20
C PHE A 94 2.96 -16.02 -11.77
N TRP A 95 3.33 -16.50 -12.96
CA TRP A 95 2.60 -17.57 -13.60
C TRP A 95 3.19 -18.91 -13.20
N GLN A 96 2.34 -19.85 -12.79
CA GLN A 96 2.76 -21.23 -12.57
C GLN A 96 2.21 -22.11 -13.70
N THR A 97 3.10 -22.70 -14.48
CA THR A 97 2.76 -23.73 -15.46
C THR A 97 2.98 -25.08 -14.80
N THR A 98 1.92 -25.88 -14.70
CA THR A 98 1.89 -27.05 -13.82
C THR A 98 1.33 -28.29 -14.49
N ALA A 99 1.80 -29.45 -14.06
CA ALA A 99 1.17 -30.75 -14.35
C ALA A 99 0.96 -31.51 -13.06
N VAL A 100 -0.23 -32.09 -12.87
CA VAL A 100 -0.53 -33.01 -11.76
C VAL A 100 -0.02 -34.40 -12.13
N THR A 101 0.68 -35.05 -11.21
CA THR A 101 1.26 -36.37 -11.41
C THR A 101 0.87 -37.31 -10.27
N SER A 102 0.70 -38.59 -10.63
CA SER A 102 0.43 -39.70 -9.69
C SER A 102 1.67 -40.19 -8.95
N GLU A 103 2.86 -39.69 -9.33
CA GLU A 103 4.15 -40.01 -8.72
C GLU A 103 5.04 -38.76 -8.63
N PRO A 104 5.98 -38.70 -7.67
CA PRO A 104 6.94 -37.59 -7.59
C PRO A 104 8.00 -37.72 -8.69
N LEU A 105 7.94 -36.83 -9.68
CA LEU A 105 8.97 -36.73 -10.72
C LEU A 105 10.08 -35.79 -10.29
N ILE A 106 11.33 -36.06 -10.67
CA ILE A 106 12.47 -35.17 -10.41
C ILE A 106 13.10 -34.82 -11.75
N ASP A 107 13.18 -33.53 -12.06
CA ASP A 107 13.88 -33.06 -13.26
C ASP A 107 15.40 -33.21 -13.08
N PRO A 108 16.08 -34.08 -13.84
CA PRO A 108 17.52 -34.26 -13.72
C PRO A 108 18.30 -32.98 -14.06
N GLU A 109 17.73 -32.11 -14.90
CA GLU A 109 18.33 -30.82 -15.26
C GLU A 109 17.98 -29.70 -14.27
N ARG A 110 17.14 -29.99 -13.26
CA ARG A 110 16.73 -29.04 -12.21
C ARG A 110 16.09 -27.76 -12.76
N ARG A 111 15.37 -27.85 -13.90
CA ARG A 111 14.68 -26.71 -14.51
C ARG A 111 13.37 -26.43 -13.78
N LEU A 112 12.59 -27.46 -13.48
CA LEU A 112 11.29 -27.37 -12.79
C LEU A 112 11.33 -27.90 -11.35
N ARG A 113 10.34 -27.51 -10.55
CA ARG A 113 10.17 -27.95 -9.14
C ARG A 113 9.07 -28.99 -9.02
N THR A 114 9.23 -29.92 -8.09
CA THR A 114 8.20 -30.91 -7.75
C THR A 114 7.72 -30.71 -6.32
N LEU A 115 6.41 -30.58 -6.15
CA LEU A 115 5.76 -30.32 -4.88
C LEU A 115 4.66 -31.35 -4.62
N CYS A 116 4.28 -31.51 -3.35
CA CYS A 116 3.10 -32.30 -3.00
C CYS A 116 1.83 -31.53 -3.39
N HIS A 117 0.83 -32.26 -3.92
CA HIS A 117 -0.51 -31.71 -4.10
C HIS A 117 -1.25 -31.65 -2.74
N VAL A 118 -2.38 -30.94 -2.67
CA VAL A 118 -3.28 -30.98 -1.49
C VAL A 118 -4.14 -32.24 -1.45
N ASP A 119 -4.19 -32.97 -2.56
CA ASP A 119 -4.84 -34.28 -2.64
C ASP A 119 -3.82 -35.37 -2.32
N ARG A 120 -4.26 -36.33 -1.50
CA ARG A 120 -3.38 -37.38 -1.00
C ARG A 120 -2.94 -38.27 -2.15
N GLY A 121 -1.65 -38.62 -2.15
CA GLY A 121 -1.07 -39.49 -3.18
C GLY A 121 -0.88 -38.80 -4.54
N SER A 122 -0.94 -37.48 -4.58
CA SER A 122 -0.69 -36.71 -5.81
C SER A 122 0.42 -35.68 -5.60
N TRP A 123 1.11 -35.38 -6.69
CA TRP A 123 2.16 -34.38 -6.78
C TRP A 123 1.85 -33.41 -7.91
N MET A 124 2.61 -32.32 -7.95
CA MET A 124 2.63 -31.42 -9.08
C MET A 124 4.07 -31.09 -9.44
N VAL A 125 4.33 -30.97 -10.74
CA VAL A 125 5.56 -30.38 -11.27
C VAL A 125 5.23 -28.97 -11.75
N GLU A 126 6.03 -27.98 -11.37
CA GLU A 126 5.80 -26.57 -11.69
C GLU A 126 7.02 -25.88 -12.32
N GLY A 127 6.75 -25.09 -13.35
CA GLY A 127 7.58 -23.98 -13.80
C GLY A 127 6.99 -22.66 -13.37
N ILE A 128 7.83 -21.74 -12.91
CA ILE A 128 7.41 -20.39 -12.53
C ILE A 128 7.92 -19.40 -13.57
N GLY A 129 6.99 -18.78 -14.29
CA GLY A 129 7.23 -17.58 -15.08
C GLY A 129 7.25 -16.39 -14.14
N PHE A 130 8.44 -16.02 -13.66
CA PHE A 130 8.59 -14.89 -12.76
C PHE A 130 8.22 -13.60 -13.48
N LEU A 131 7.67 -12.65 -12.72
CA LEU A 131 7.26 -11.32 -13.15
C LEU A 131 6.16 -11.23 -14.22
N SER A 132 5.66 -12.31 -14.84
CA SER A 132 4.68 -12.24 -15.94
C SER A 132 3.48 -11.33 -15.68
N GLY A 133 2.71 -11.56 -14.61
CA GLY A 133 1.57 -10.71 -14.26
C GLY A 133 1.99 -9.38 -13.62
N LEU A 134 3.13 -9.35 -12.93
CA LEU A 134 3.68 -8.13 -12.35
C LEU A 134 4.10 -7.11 -13.43
N ALA A 135 4.67 -7.57 -14.54
CA ALA A 135 5.07 -6.74 -15.67
C ALA A 135 3.86 -6.04 -16.30
N MET A 136 2.75 -6.75 -16.49
CA MET A 136 1.51 -6.16 -16.99
C MET A 136 0.95 -5.10 -16.03
N ARG A 137 0.97 -5.39 -14.71
CA ARG A 137 0.56 -4.42 -13.69
C ARG A 137 1.46 -3.19 -13.66
N TRP A 138 2.78 -3.38 -13.69
CA TRP A 138 3.75 -2.30 -13.75
C TRP A 138 3.55 -1.45 -15.01
N PHE A 139 3.37 -2.05 -16.17
CA PHE A 139 3.18 -1.32 -17.42
C PHE A 139 1.88 -0.51 -17.40
N ARG A 140 0.80 -1.07 -16.85
CA ARG A 140 -0.45 -0.33 -16.59
C ARG A 140 -0.18 0.92 -15.76
N ASP A 141 0.48 0.76 -14.61
CA ASP A 141 0.66 1.84 -13.64
C ASP A 141 1.64 2.91 -14.13
N ALA A 142 2.71 2.51 -14.81
CA ALA A 142 3.78 3.41 -15.25
C ALA A 142 3.50 4.05 -16.62
N MET A 143 2.91 3.32 -17.56
CA MET A 143 2.84 3.71 -18.97
C MET A 143 1.41 3.91 -19.49
N CYS A 144 0.40 3.44 -18.76
CA CYS A 144 -1.02 3.52 -19.14
C CYS A 144 -1.93 4.08 -18.03
N PRO A 145 -1.60 5.21 -17.36
CA PRO A 145 -2.44 5.75 -16.28
C PRO A 145 -3.86 6.14 -16.74
N ASP A 146 -4.01 6.50 -18.01
CA ASP A 146 -5.28 6.78 -18.67
C ASP A 146 -6.13 5.53 -18.92
N ALA A 147 -5.54 4.33 -19.03
CA ALA A 147 -6.31 3.08 -19.13
C ALA A 147 -7.18 2.87 -17.87
N ALA A 148 -6.68 3.28 -16.70
CA ALA A 148 -7.48 3.25 -15.46
C ALA A 148 -8.62 4.28 -15.48
N ALA A 149 -8.40 5.47 -16.03
CA ALA A 149 -9.45 6.47 -16.19
C ALA A 149 -10.53 6.03 -17.19
N LEU A 150 -10.12 5.49 -18.34
CA LEU A 150 -11.00 4.93 -19.37
C LEU A 150 -11.80 3.74 -18.84
N GLY A 151 -11.15 2.84 -18.10
CA GLY A 151 -11.81 1.72 -17.44
C GLY A 151 -12.93 2.20 -16.50
N ARG A 152 -12.64 3.18 -15.62
CA ARG A 152 -13.66 3.78 -14.75
C ARG A 152 -14.80 4.44 -15.52
N ALA A 153 -14.50 5.15 -16.61
CA ALA A 153 -15.51 5.83 -17.43
C ALA A 153 -16.43 4.84 -18.16
N THR A 154 -15.95 3.63 -18.45
CA THR A 154 -16.68 2.61 -19.23
C THR A 154 -17.20 1.45 -18.39
N GLY A 155 -16.98 1.46 -17.07
CA GLY A 155 -17.36 0.37 -16.16
C GLY A 155 -16.53 -0.91 -16.35
N ARG A 156 -15.31 -0.79 -16.89
CA ARG A 156 -14.41 -1.89 -17.25
C ARG A 156 -13.10 -1.83 -16.47
N SER A 157 -12.37 -2.93 -16.43
CA SER A 157 -11.03 -2.93 -15.83
C SER A 157 -10.02 -2.23 -16.76
N ALA A 158 -8.99 -1.61 -16.18
CA ALA A 158 -7.90 -1.02 -16.96
C ALA A 158 -7.20 -2.04 -17.88
N PHE A 159 -7.10 -3.30 -17.42
CA PHE A 159 -6.54 -4.38 -18.21
C PHE A 159 -7.39 -4.72 -19.43
N ALA A 160 -8.73 -4.67 -19.32
CA ALA A 160 -9.61 -4.87 -20.47
C ALA A 160 -9.42 -3.80 -21.55
N VAL A 161 -9.20 -2.54 -21.15
CA VAL A 161 -8.88 -1.44 -22.08
C VAL A 161 -7.53 -1.65 -22.75
N MET A 162 -6.51 -2.04 -21.98
CA MET A 162 -5.17 -2.33 -22.53
C MET A 162 -5.20 -3.51 -23.50
N GLU A 163 -5.99 -4.53 -23.20
CA GLU A 163 -6.15 -5.71 -24.04
C GLU A 163 -6.83 -5.38 -25.38
N GLU A 164 -7.76 -4.43 -25.42
CA GLU A 164 -8.31 -3.92 -26.69
C GLU A 164 -7.25 -3.28 -27.57
N TRP A 165 -6.36 -2.47 -26.99
CA TRP A 165 -5.25 -1.88 -27.74
C TRP A 165 -4.30 -2.96 -28.26
N ALA A 166 -4.06 -4.00 -27.48
CA ALA A 166 -3.23 -5.13 -27.89
C ALA A 166 -3.90 -6.01 -28.96
N ALA A 167 -5.23 -6.10 -28.96
CA ALA A 167 -5.99 -6.90 -29.92
C ALA A 167 -5.91 -6.36 -31.36
N GLU A 168 -5.66 -5.05 -31.51
CA GLU A 168 -5.41 -4.42 -32.81
C GLU A 168 -4.00 -4.68 -33.35
N VAL A 169 -3.09 -5.20 -32.51
CA VAL A 169 -1.70 -5.48 -32.89
C VAL A 169 -1.56 -6.91 -33.40
N PRO A 170 -0.90 -7.14 -34.56
CA PRO A 170 -0.72 -8.48 -35.10
C PRO A 170 0.24 -9.33 -34.24
N VAL A 171 0.24 -10.64 -34.50
CA VAL A 171 1.20 -11.60 -33.94
C VAL A 171 2.64 -11.10 -34.08
N GLY A 172 3.41 -11.20 -32.99
CA GLY A 172 4.79 -10.73 -32.93
C GLY A 172 4.92 -9.26 -32.58
N ALA A 173 3.84 -8.61 -32.12
CA ALA A 173 3.83 -7.27 -31.57
C ALA A 173 4.53 -6.20 -32.44
N ASN A 174 4.34 -6.26 -33.77
CA ASN A 174 5.05 -5.42 -34.75
C ASN A 174 6.59 -5.48 -34.72
N GLY A 175 7.16 -6.48 -34.04
CA GLY A 175 8.59 -6.67 -33.84
C GLY A 175 9.09 -6.25 -32.46
N VAL A 176 8.24 -5.72 -31.58
CA VAL A 176 8.57 -5.40 -30.19
C VAL A 176 8.73 -6.70 -29.39
N VAL A 177 9.84 -6.82 -28.68
CA VAL A 177 10.14 -7.99 -27.83
C VAL A 177 10.30 -7.53 -26.38
N ALA A 178 9.59 -8.18 -25.46
CA ALA A 178 9.65 -7.92 -24.03
C ALA A 178 10.39 -9.05 -23.28
N THR A 179 11.47 -8.74 -22.57
CA THR A 179 12.25 -9.71 -21.75
C THR A 179 11.86 -9.64 -20.27
N MET A 180 10.55 -9.51 -20.01
CA MET A 180 10.01 -9.24 -18.67
C MET A 180 9.81 -10.49 -17.80
N ALA A 181 9.89 -11.68 -18.38
CA ALA A 181 9.73 -12.97 -17.69
C ALA A 181 10.81 -13.96 -18.15
N ASN A 182 11.04 -15.03 -17.38
CA ASN A 182 12.08 -16.02 -17.66
C ASN A 182 11.58 -17.46 -17.60
N VAL A 183 12.17 -18.32 -18.44
CA VAL A 183 12.07 -19.77 -18.27
C VAL A 183 12.85 -20.15 -17.01
N MET A 184 12.27 -21.00 -16.18
CA MET A 184 12.78 -21.26 -14.84
C MET A 184 13.98 -22.18 -14.89
N GLN A 185 14.98 -21.89 -14.05
CA GLN A 185 16.00 -22.83 -13.62
C GLN A 185 15.94 -22.87 -12.10
N ALA A 186 15.52 -24.01 -11.53
CA ALA A 186 15.10 -24.07 -10.12
C ALA A 186 16.24 -23.84 -9.13
N ASP A 187 17.46 -24.22 -9.49
CA ASP A 187 18.64 -24.18 -8.64
C ASP A 187 19.64 -23.07 -8.99
N ALA A 188 19.43 -22.38 -10.11
CA ALA A 188 20.29 -21.31 -10.60
C ALA A 188 19.45 -20.24 -11.31
N TRP A 189 18.54 -19.62 -10.56
CA TRP A 189 17.66 -18.60 -11.12
C TRP A 189 18.42 -17.33 -11.48
N HIS A 190 18.48 -17.03 -12.78
CA HIS A 190 19.02 -15.80 -13.35
C HIS A 190 18.00 -15.21 -14.32
N HIS A 191 17.78 -13.89 -14.23
CA HIS A 191 16.80 -13.18 -15.04
C HIS A 191 17.53 -12.08 -15.84
N ALA A 192 17.22 -11.97 -17.15
CA ALA A 192 17.70 -10.87 -17.98
C ALA A 192 17.18 -9.52 -17.44
N ALA A 193 17.87 -8.40 -17.68
CA ALA A 193 17.26 -7.11 -17.35
C ALA A 193 15.89 -6.96 -18.04
N PRO A 194 14.82 -6.57 -17.31
CA PRO A 194 13.52 -6.30 -17.92
C PRO A 194 13.67 -5.20 -18.99
N ALA A 195 13.40 -5.53 -20.25
CA ALA A 195 13.62 -4.62 -21.37
C ALA A 195 12.55 -4.79 -22.46
N PHE A 196 12.35 -3.72 -23.22
CA PHE A 196 11.71 -3.76 -24.52
C PHE A 196 12.73 -3.45 -25.60
N VAL A 197 12.78 -4.28 -26.65
CA VAL A 197 13.68 -4.08 -27.79
C VAL A 197 12.94 -4.29 -29.10
N GLY A 198 13.52 -3.81 -30.21
CA GLY A 198 12.98 -4.06 -31.55
C GLY A 198 11.78 -3.19 -31.94
N PHE A 199 11.46 -2.15 -31.16
CA PHE A 199 10.44 -1.16 -31.53
C PHE A 199 10.94 -0.17 -32.58
N ASP A 200 10.08 0.22 -33.51
CA ASP A 200 10.37 1.16 -34.59
C ASP A 200 10.14 2.60 -34.14
N ILE A 201 11.19 3.42 -34.13
CA ILE A 201 11.11 4.84 -33.76
C ILE A 201 10.66 5.74 -34.91
N ASN A 202 10.57 5.21 -36.14
CA ASN A 202 10.10 5.95 -37.31
C ASN A 202 8.59 5.83 -37.52
N ASP A 203 7.95 4.86 -36.86
CA ASP A 203 6.51 4.61 -36.95
C ASP A 203 5.90 4.42 -35.56
N ALA A 204 5.32 5.50 -35.04
CA ALA A 204 4.68 5.52 -33.73
C ALA A 204 3.45 4.59 -33.64
N ALA A 205 2.78 4.28 -34.76
CA ALA A 205 1.64 3.36 -34.76
C ALA A 205 2.09 1.91 -34.54
N ARG A 206 3.26 1.55 -35.06
CA ARG A 206 3.86 0.22 -34.88
C ARG A 206 4.45 0.01 -33.49
N SER A 207 4.90 1.10 -32.85
CA SER A 207 5.43 1.12 -31.48
C SER A 207 4.43 1.72 -30.47
N SER A 208 3.15 1.37 -30.63
CA SER A 208 2.07 1.86 -29.77
C SER A 208 2.06 1.15 -28.40
N ARG A 209 1.31 1.70 -27.43
CA ARG A 209 1.08 1.03 -26.14
C ARG A 209 0.47 -0.37 -26.30
N GLY A 210 -0.40 -0.55 -27.30
CA GLY A 210 -0.93 -1.86 -27.67
C GLY A 210 0.16 -2.85 -28.05
N ALA A 211 1.18 -2.41 -28.79
CA ALA A 211 2.31 -3.26 -29.16
C ALA A 211 3.15 -3.68 -27.95
N PHE A 212 3.38 -2.77 -26.99
CA PHE A 212 4.07 -3.12 -25.75
C PHE A 212 3.26 -4.08 -24.86
N VAL A 213 1.94 -3.88 -24.75
CA VAL A 213 1.04 -4.79 -24.05
C VAL A 213 1.07 -6.17 -24.70
N ARG A 214 0.89 -6.24 -26.03
CA ARG A 214 0.97 -7.49 -26.79
C ARG A 214 2.31 -8.21 -26.60
N ALA A 215 3.43 -7.48 -26.61
CA ALA A 215 4.75 -8.05 -26.38
C ALA A 215 4.91 -8.66 -24.97
N ILE A 216 4.30 -8.06 -23.94
CA ILE A 216 4.26 -8.64 -22.58
C ILE A 216 3.44 -9.95 -22.57
N GLU A 217 2.27 -9.94 -23.21
CA GLU A 217 1.39 -11.11 -23.27
C GLU A 217 2.06 -12.30 -23.98
N GLU A 218 2.67 -12.03 -25.14
CA GLU A 218 3.42 -13.01 -25.93
C GLU A 218 4.63 -13.54 -25.16
N SER A 219 5.38 -12.67 -24.48
CA SER A 219 6.52 -13.06 -23.62
C SER A 219 6.12 -14.04 -22.52
N ALA A 220 5.02 -13.75 -21.80
CA ALA A 220 4.50 -14.64 -20.77
C ALA A 220 4.04 -15.99 -21.33
N ALA A 221 3.40 -15.98 -22.50
CA ALA A 221 2.94 -17.19 -23.18
C ALA A 221 4.11 -18.06 -23.68
N ILE A 222 5.17 -17.43 -24.20
CA ILE A 222 6.40 -18.11 -24.65
C ILE A 222 7.08 -18.81 -23.46
N VAL A 223 7.20 -18.11 -22.33
CA VAL A 223 7.75 -18.71 -21.11
C VAL A 223 6.90 -19.89 -20.63
N ALA A 224 5.57 -19.75 -20.64
CA ALA A 224 4.68 -20.86 -20.28
C ALA A 224 4.81 -22.04 -21.24
N SER A 225 4.93 -21.79 -22.55
CA SER A 225 5.16 -22.82 -23.57
C SER A 225 6.47 -23.59 -23.33
N ALA A 226 7.56 -22.89 -23.02
CA ALA A 226 8.83 -23.53 -22.68
C ALA A 226 8.73 -24.39 -21.41
N HIS A 227 7.93 -24.01 -20.41
CA HIS A 227 7.66 -24.88 -19.26
C HIS A 227 6.82 -26.11 -19.66
N LEU A 228 5.84 -25.96 -20.56
CA LEU A 228 5.05 -27.08 -21.06
C LEU A 228 5.91 -28.09 -21.82
N ASP A 229 6.88 -27.63 -22.62
CA ASP A 229 7.83 -28.50 -23.32
C ASP A 229 8.65 -29.34 -22.32
N ILE A 230 9.13 -28.71 -21.24
CA ILE A 230 9.86 -29.42 -20.18
C ILE A 230 8.93 -30.41 -19.45
N LEU A 231 7.69 -30.02 -19.14
CA LEU A 231 6.71 -30.90 -18.51
C LEU A 231 6.39 -32.10 -19.40
N ALA A 232 6.19 -31.89 -20.70
CA ALA A 232 5.98 -32.95 -21.67
C ALA A 232 7.18 -33.90 -21.73
N ALA A 233 8.41 -33.38 -21.76
CA ALA A 233 9.62 -34.19 -21.75
C ALA A 233 9.74 -35.03 -20.46
N LEU A 234 9.50 -34.43 -19.28
CA LEU A 234 9.58 -35.11 -17.98
C LEU A 234 8.50 -36.18 -17.77
N THR A 235 7.39 -36.08 -18.48
CA THR A 235 6.24 -36.98 -18.33
C THR A 235 6.07 -37.92 -19.52
N GLU A 236 7.04 -37.96 -20.44
CA GLU A 236 6.96 -38.74 -21.70
C GLU A 236 5.70 -38.41 -22.52
N GLY A 237 5.34 -37.13 -22.55
CA GLY A 237 4.17 -36.60 -23.26
C GLY A 237 2.86 -36.68 -22.49
N ARG A 238 2.80 -37.41 -21.36
CA ARG A 238 1.57 -37.56 -20.57
C ARG A 238 1.01 -36.23 -20.06
N ALA A 239 1.84 -35.23 -19.76
CA ALA A 239 1.36 -33.93 -19.26
C ALA A 239 0.46 -33.19 -20.25
N VAL A 240 0.60 -33.42 -21.55
CA VAL A 240 -0.08 -32.69 -22.64
C VAL A 240 -0.92 -33.61 -23.53
N SER A 241 -1.16 -34.85 -23.11
CA SER A 241 -1.74 -35.91 -23.95
C SER A 241 -3.15 -35.62 -24.46
N GLU A 242 -3.87 -34.73 -23.79
CA GLU A 242 -5.25 -34.35 -24.14
C GLU A 242 -5.32 -33.20 -25.14
N GLY A 243 -4.18 -32.64 -25.57
CA GLY A 243 -4.13 -31.55 -26.56
C GLY A 243 -4.75 -30.23 -26.08
N THR A 244 -4.91 -30.06 -24.76
CA THR A 244 -5.53 -28.88 -24.14
C THR A 244 -4.69 -28.39 -22.97
N VAL A 245 -4.85 -27.11 -22.61
CA VAL A 245 -4.29 -26.50 -21.40
C VAL A 245 -5.38 -25.75 -20.64
N THR A 246 -5.44 -25.89 -19.32
CA THR A 246 -6.35 -25.08 -18.50
C THR A 246 -5.70 -23.77 -18.11
N PHE A 247 -6.39 -22.66 -18.32
CA PHE A 247 -5.92 -21.31 -17.99
C PHE A 247 -6.85 -20.67 -16.95
N THR A 248 -6.27 -20.28 -15.82
CA THR A 248 -7.01 -19.72 -14.68
C THR A 248 -6.23 -18.58 -14.02
N GLY A 249 -6.82 -17.86 -13.09
CA GLY A 249 -6.22 -16.69 -12.42
C GLY A 249 -6.56 -15.36 -13.08
N GLY A 250 -6.02 -14.26 -12.56
CA GLY A 250 -6.44 -12.91 -12.97
C GLY A 250 -6.26 -12.62 -14.45
N SER A 251 -5.19 -13.12 -15.07
CA SER A 251 -4.95 -12.93 -16.52
C SER A 251 -5.91 -13.73 -17.40
N SER A 252 -6.65 -14.71 -16.85
CA SER A 252 -7.60 -15.49 -17.63
C SER A 252 -8.92 -14.76 -17.88
N ALA A 253 -9.16 -13.60 -17.27
CA ALA A 253 -10.35 -12.79 -17.50
C ALA A 253 -10.36 -12.13 -18.89
N GLY A 254 -9.17 -11.87 -19.45
CA GLY A 254 -9.02 -11.26 -20.77
C GLY A 254 -9.47 -12.16 -21.92
N ALA A 255 -9.78 -11.59 -23.08
CA ALA A 255 -10.18 -12.34 -24.28
C ALA A 255 -9.00 -12.70 -25.20
N LEU A 256 -7.96 -11.87 -25.22
CA LEU A 256 -6.81 -11.98 -26.10
C LEU A 256 -5.77 -12.95 -25.54
N TRP A 257 -5.44 -12.83 -24.26
CA TRP A 257 -4.36 -13.63 -23.67
C TRP A 257 -4.59 -15.15 -23.77
N PRO A 258 -5.82 -15.68 -23.55
CA PRO A 258 -6.10 -17.10 -23.77
C PRO A 258 -5.85 -17.54 -25.23
N ARG A 259 -6.15 -16.69 -26.22
CA ARG A 259 -5.85 -16.94 -27.63
C ARG A 259 -4.35 -16.89 -27.91
N VAL A 260 -3.61 -15.96 -27.29
CA VAL A 260 -2.14 -15.92 -27.37
C VAL A 260 -1.54 -17.21 -26.82
N ILE A 261 -2.06 -17.73 -25.70
CA ILE A 261 -1.63 -19.02 -25.15
C ILE A 261 -1.91 -20.16 -26.12
N ALA A 262 -3.11 -20.24 -26.69
CA ALA A 262 -3.44 -21.26 -27.69
C ALA A 262 -2.50 -21.18 -28.90
N GLY A 263 -2.25 -19.97 -29.41
CA GLY A 263 -1.35 -19.73 -30.53
C GLY A 263 0.09 -20.13 -30.21
N VAL A 264 0.65 -19.71 -29.08
CA VAL A 264 2.05 -19.99 -28.75
C VAL A 264 2.28 -21.45 -28.37
N THR A 265 1.39 -22.05 -27.59
CA THR A 265 1.54 -23.44 -27.08
C THR A 265 1.12 -24.49 -28.10
N GLY A 266 0.23 -24.15 -29.03
CA GLY A 266 -0.38 -25.12 -29.94
C GLY A 266 -1.37 -26.06 -29.24
N LEU A 267 -1.85 -25.72 -28.04
CA LEU A 267 -2.87 -26.47 -27.28
C LEU A 267 -4.18 -25.67 -27.18
N ASP A 268 -5.32 -26.36 -27.25
CA ASP A 268 -6.63 -25.74 -27.05
C ASP A 268 -6.72 -25.20 -25.61
N THR A 269 -6.97 -23.90 -25.44
CA THR A 269 -6.92 -23.24 -24.13
C THR A 269 -8.30 -23.18 -23.50
N ARG A 270 -8.48 -23.86 -22.37
CA ARG A 270 -9.73 -23.94 -21.61
C ARG A 270 -9.69 -22.96 -20.43
N VAL A 271 -10.56 -21.95 -20.43
CA VAL A 271 -10.59 -20.92 -19.39
C VAL A 271 -11.61 -21.25 -18.31
N THR A 272 -11.21 -21.13 -17.05
CA THR A 272 -12.12 -21.40 -15.92
C THR A 272 -13.22 -20.33 -15.80
N PRO A 273 -14.43 -20.68 -15.30
CA PRO A 273 -15.55 -19.75 -15.21
C PRO A 273 -15.30 -18.53 -14.32
N ALA A 274 -14.38 -18.64 -13.36
CA ALA A 274 -13.96 -17.56 -12.49
C ALA A 274 -12.42 -17.58 -12.31
N PRO A 275 -11.80 -16.41 -12.06
CA PRO A 275 -10.36 -16.33 -11.82
C PRO A 275 -9.94 -16.75 -10.40
N GLU A 276 -10.86 -16.81 -9.43
CA GLU A 276 -10.58 -17.06 -8.01
C GLU A 276 -10.38 -18.56 -7.63
N ALA A 277 -9.68 -19.33 -8.46
CA ALA A 277 -9.47 -20.77 -8.26
C ALA A 277 -8.86 -21.12 -6.89
N THR A 278 -7.94 -20.30 -6.39
CA THR A 278 -7.25 -20.52 -5.10
C THR A 278 -8.19 -20.46 -3.90
N SER A 279 -9.01 -19.41 -3.80
CA SER A 279 -9.93 -19.24 -2.67
C SER A 279 -11.05 -20.28 -2.71
N TYR A 280 -11.55 -20.60 -3.91
CA TYR A 280 -12.51 -21.68 -4.09
C TYR A 280 -11.91 -23.04 -3.69
N GLY A 281 -10.66 -23.31 -4.07
CA GLY A 281 -9.93 -24.49 -3.64
C GLY A 281 -9.76 -24.59 -2.13
N ALA A 282 -9.50 -23.46 -1.45
CA ALA A 282 -9.46 -23.41 0.00
C ALA A 282 -10.82 -23.75 0.63
N ALA A 283 -11.91 -23.22 0.08
CA ALA A 283 -13.27 -23.54 0.52
C ALA A 283 -13.62 -25.02 0.30
N ARG A 284 -13.26 -25.58 -0.87
CA ARG A 284 -13.45 -27.00 -1.20
C ARG A 284 -12.67 -27.91 -0.26
N LEU A 285 -11.43 -27.53 0.04
CA LEU A 285 -10.58 -28.24 1.00
C LEU A 285 -11.13 -28.18 2.43
N ALA A 286 -11.66 -27.02 2.85
CA ALA A 286 -12.30 -26.85 4.14
C ALA A 286 -13.59 -27.68 4.27
N ALA A 287 -14.43 -27.68 3.22
CA ALA A 287 -15.64 -28.51 3.16
C ALA A 287 -15.31 -29.99 3.36
N ARG A 288 -14.29 -30.49 2.63
CA ARG A 288 -13.79 -31.86 2.80
C ARG A 288 -13.39 -32.15 4.24
N GLY A 289 -12.68 -31.22 4.90
CA GLY A 289 -12.22 -31.40 6.27
C GLY A 289 -13.33 -31.54 7.30
N VAL A 290 -14.50 -30.93 7.06
CA VAL A 290 -15.68 -31.07 7.94
C VAL A 290 -16.66 -32.14 7.47
N GLY A 291 -16.27 -32.99 6.51
CA GLY A 291 -17.13 -34.05 5.97
C GLY A 291 -18.22 -33.57 5.01
N ALA A 292 -18.14 -32.32 4.56
CA ALA A 292 -19.01 -31.78 3.51
C ALA A 292 -18.38 -31.94 2.13
N ALA A 293 -19.20 -31.82 1.09
CA ALA A 293 -18.75 -31.84 -0.30
C ALA A 293 -19.04 -30.50 -0.98
N LEU A 294 -18.02 -29.93 -1.61
CA LEU A 294 -18.16 -28.82 -2.53
C LEU A 294 -17.68 -29.30 -3.91
N PRO A 295 -18.46 -29.12 -4.99
CA PRO A 295 -18.04 -29.54 -6.32
C PRO A 295 -16.79 -28.75 -6.78
N PRO A 296 -16.12 -29.17 -7.86
CA PRO A 296 -15.17 -28.31 -8.56
C PRO A 296 -15.86 -27.00 -9.02
N MET A 297 -15.07 -25.96 -9.27
CA MET A 297 -15.54 -24.62 -9.67
C MET A 297 -16.49 -24.63 -10.89
N GLY A 298 -16.45 -25.70 -11.68
CA GLY A 298 -17.23 -25.89 -12.90
C GLY A 298 -16.31 -26.29 -14.04
N ASP A 299 -16.88 -26.85 -15.10
CA ASP A 299 -16.12 -27.07 -16.33
C ASP A 299 -15.80 -25.73 -16.99
N PRO A 300 -14.61 -25.56 -17.58
CA PRO A 300 -14.29 -24.43 -18.43
C PRO A 300 -15.37 -24.20 -19.50
N ASP A 301 -16.03 -23.06 -19.47
CA ASP A 301 -17.13 -22.68 -20.37
C ASP A 301 -16.64 -21.94 -21.62
N ARG A 302 -15.45 -21.33 -21.55
CA ARG A 302 -14.76 -20.71 -22.69
C ARG A 302 -13.55 -21.53 -23.13
N VAL A 303 -13.52 -21.88 -24.42
CA VAL A 303 -12.42 -22.64 -25.04
C VAL A 303 -11.92 -21.88 -26.26
N GLU A 304 -10.66 -21.43 -26.21
CA GLU A 304 -9.96 -20.89 -27.36
C GLU A 304 -9.27 -22.02 -28.11
N ARG A 305 -9.72 -22.26 -29.34
CA ARG A 305 -9.13 -23.28 -30.21
C ARG A 305 -7.87 -22.76 -30.88
N VAL A 306 -6.90 -23.65 -31.06
CA VAL A 306 -5.66 -23.33 -31.75
C VAL A 306 -5.93 -22.98 -33.21
N ASP A 307 -5.52 -21.78 -33.60
CA ASP A 307 -5.39 -21.40 -35.00
C ASP A 307 -4.00 -21.86 -35.51
N ARG A 308 -3.98 -22.76 -36.51
CA ARG A 308 -2.75 -23.32 -37.06
C ARG A 308 -1.86 -22.27 -37.74
N ASN A 309 -2.45 -21.26 -38.36
CA ASN A 309 -1.71 -20.20 -39.02
C ASN A 309 -1.08 -19.25 -37.99
N GLU A 310 -1.82 -18.89 -36.92
CA GLU A 310 -1.22 -18.14 -35.82
C GLU A 310 -0.13 -18.93 -35.10
N HIS A 311 -0.35 -20.23 -34.86
CA HIS A 311 0.66 -21.08 -34.23
C HIS A 311 1.95 -21.14 -35.04
N GLU A 312 1.87 -21.27 -36.37
CA GLU A 312 3.05 -21.25 -37.24
C GLU A 312 3.78 -19.89 -37.17
N GLN A 313 3.05 -18.77 -37.14
CA GLN A 313 3.67 -17.45 -36.96
C GLN A 313 4.37 -17.33 -35.59
N TYR A 314 3.76 -17.84 -34.53
CA TYR A 314 4.35 -17.81 -33.19
C TYR A 314 5.61 -18.64 -33.05
N ARG A 315 5.86 -19.66 -33.90
CA ARG A 315 7.14 -20.38 -33.91
C ARG A 315 8.30 -19.43 -34.19
N ALA A 316 8.19 -18.62 -35.23
CA ALA A 316 9.21 -17.62 -35.57
C ALA A 316 9.35 -16.54 -34.48
N VAL A 317 8.23 -16.10 -33.89
CA VAL A 317 8.24 -15.14 -32.77
C VAL A 317 8.95 -15.72 -31.54
N THR A 318 8.68 -16.98 -31.21
CA THR A 318 9.26 -17.71 -30.08
C THR A 318 10.77 -17.88 -30.24
N GLU A 319 11.22 -18.32 -31.41
CA GLU A 319 12.65 -18.44 -31.73
C GLU A 319 13.38 -17.10 -31.61
N ARG A 320 12.77 -16.03 -32.13
CA ARG A 320 13.31 -14.67 -32.01
C ARG A 320 13.37 -14.23 -30.56
N TRP A 321 12.32 -14.47 -29.77
CA TRP A 321 12.26 -14.12 -28.36
C TRP A 321 13.39 -14.79 -27.56
N HIS A 322 13.60 -16.10 -27.74
CA HIS A 322 14.67 -16.83 -27.06
C HIS A 322 16.07 -16.31 -27.40
N ARG A 323 16.29 -15.91 -28.66
CA ARG A 323 17.55 -15.29 -29.09
C ARG A 323 17.76 -13.96 -28.38
N VAL A 324 16.76 -13.06 -28.46
CA VAL A 324 16.81 -11.75 -27.80
C VAL A 324 17.00 -11.89 -26.29
N TYR A 325 16.27 -12.80 -25.64
CA TYR A 325 16.39 -13.02 -24.21
C TYR A 325 17.81 -13.41 -23.81
N ARG A 326 18.45 -14.32 -24.57
CA ARG A 326 19.84 -14.73 -24.36
C ARG A 326 20.81 -13.57 -24.53
N ASP A 327 20.62 -12.75 -25.56
CA ASP A 327 21.47 -11.60 -25.82
C ASP A 327 21.34 -10.56 -24.69
N VAL A 328 20.13 -10.22 -24.26
CA VAL A 328 19.90 -9.30 -23.13
C VAL A 328 20.45 -9.86 -21.82
N LEU A 329 20.31 -11.17 -21.58
CA LEU A 329 20.90 -11.84 -20.43
C LEU A 329 22.42 -11.74 -20.44
N SER A 330 23.06 -11.88 -21.61
CA SER A 330 24.54 -11.78 -21.73
C SER A 330 25.07 -10.39 -21.35
N ILE A 331 24.28 -9.35 -21.57
CA ILE A 331 24.59 -7.97 -21.18
C ILE A 331 24.46 -7.78 -19.65
N SER A 332 23.72 -8.66 -18.97
CA SER A 332 23.52 -8.65 -17.52
C SER A 332 24.47 -9.62 -16.78
N GLY A 333 25.63 -9.92 -17.37
CA GLY A 333 26.60 -10.91 -16.90
C GLY A 333 27.27 -10.59 -15.54
N PRO A 334 28.03 -11.53 -14.96
CA PRO A 334 28.55 -11.46 -13.58
C PRO A 334 29.47 -10.26 -13.28
N ASP A 335 30.06 -9.65 -14.31
CA ASP A 335 30.95 -8.48 -14.18
C ASP A 335 30.20 -7.13 -14.23
N LEU A 336 28.90 -7.14 -14.48
CA LEU A 336 28.04 -5.96 -14.45
C LEU A 336 27.07 -6.10 -13.27
N PRO A 337 27.05 -5.13 -12.33
CA PRO A 337 26.10 -5.19 -11.21
C PRO A 337 24.68 -5.28 -11.78
N PRO A 338 23.82 -6.16 -11.23
CA PRO A 338 22.49 -6.35 -11.79
C PRO A 338 21.72 -5.04 -11.75
N LEU A 339 21.16 -4.63 -12.90
CA LEU A 339 20.32 -3.43 -13.05
C LEU A 339 19.14 -3.42 -12.07
N PHE A 340 18.79 -4.57 -11.51
CA PHE A 340 17.91 -4.74 -10.38
C PHE A 340 18.51 -5.74 -9.39
N THR A 341 18.86 -5.29 -8.18
CA THR A 341 19.13 -6.20 -7.05
C THR A 341 17.83 -6.29 -6.24
N PRO A 342 17.15 -7.45 -6.14
CA PRO A 342 16.06 -7.59 -5.17
C PRO A 342 16.59 -7.22 -3.78
N PRO A 343 15.79 -6.59 -2.90
CA PRO A 343 16.23 -6.30 -1.54
C PRO A 343 16.79 -7.60 -0.95
N ALA A 344 18.02 -7.54 -0.42
CA ALA A 344 18.69 -8.70 0.13
C ALA A 344 17.71 -9.44 1.04
N PRO A 345 17.58 -10.78 0.92
CA PRO A 345 16.81 -11.52 1.92
C PRO A 345 17.40 -11.13 3.27
N LEU A 346 16.54 -10.64 4.18
CA LEU A 346 16.91 -10.50 5.59
C LEU A 346 17.64 -11.78 5.96
N ALA A 347 18.91 -11.66 6.34
CA ALA A 347 19.78 -12.79 6.56
C ALA A 347 19.02 -13.83 7.39
N ALA A 348 18.78 -15.01 6.82
CA ALA A 348 18.27 -16.11 7.61
C ALA A 348 19.26 -16.26 8.78
N PRO A 349 18.78 -16.35 10.04
CA PRO A 349 19.67 -16.48 11.18
C PRO A 349 20.58 -17.67 10.91
N THR A 350 21.89 -17.41 10.81
CA THR A 350 22.87 -18.42 10.48
C THR A 350 22.80 -19.53 11.50
N THR A 351 22.57 -20.73 10.98
CA THR A 351 22.54 -22.00 11.67
C THR A 351 23.69 -22.09 12.67
N ILE A 352 23.34 -22.30 13.95
CA ILE A 352 24.27 -22.66 15.02
C ILE A 352 25.01 -23.94 14.58
N PRO A 353 26.35 -23.92 14.44
CA PRO A 353 27.10 -25.14 14.19
C PRO A 353 27.06 -26.04 15.43
N PRO A 354 27.03 -27.37 15.26
CA PRO A 354 26.95 -28.30 16.38
C PRO A 354 28.24 -28.19 17.22
N PRO A 355 28.16 -28.30 18.56
CA PRO A 355 29.32 -28.12 19.40
C PRO A 355 30.26 -29.31 19.24
N GLY A 356 31.49 -29.05 18.77
CA GLY A 356 32.53 -30.06 18.66
C GLY A 356 33.93 -29.48 18.43
N SER A 357 34.71 -29.44 19.51
CA SER A 357 36.18 -29.30 19.62
C SER A 357 36.87 -28.05 19.03
N ARG A 358 37.19 -27.09 19.91
CA ARG A 358 38.19 -26.02 19.70
C ARG A 358 39.62 -26.55 19.95
N PRO A 359 40.61 -26.00 19.22
CA PRO A 359 41.89 -25.56 19.81
C PRO A 359 42.17 -24.08 19.43
N SER A 360 42.26 -23.17 20.40
CA SER A 360 43.46 -22.67 21.11
C SER A 360 44.36 -21.74 20.28
N ALA A 361 44.15 -20.41 20.39
CA ALA A 361 45.20 -19.37 20.34
C ALA A 361 44.65 -17.93 20.41
N MET A 362 43.65 -17.67 21.26
CA MET A 362 43.16 -16.31 21.56
C MET A 362 43.05 -16.11 23.08
N ALA A 363 44.05 -16.60 23.81
CA ALA A 363 44.03 -16.75 25.27
C ALA A 363 44.74 -15.63 26.06
N ALA A 364 45.21 -14.55 25.42
CA ALA A 364 46.02 -13.54 26.13
C ALA A 364 45.36 -12.16 26.28
N ASP A 365 44.38 -11.80 25.44
CA ASP A 365 43.88 -10.42 25.37
C ASP A 365 42.42 -10.24 25.84
N ILE A 366 41.81 -11.32 26.32
CA ILE A 366 40.43 -11.33 26.87
C ILE A 366 40.45 -11.10 28.40
N HIS A 367 41.58 -11.37 29.06
CA HIS A 367 41.66 -11.33 30.53
C HIS A 367 41.61 -9.94 31.18
N GLN A 368 41.73 -8.84 30.43
CA GLN A 368 41.58 -7.48 31.00
C GLN A 368 40.19 -6.85 30.77
N LYS A 369 39.32 -7.46 29.94
CA LYS A 369 37.96 -6.93 29.69
C LYS A 369 36.85 -7.73 30.36
N GLU A 370 37.15 -8.91 30.91
CA GLU A 370 36.19 -9.71 31.68
C GLU A 370 35.92 -9.16 33.09
N GLU A 371 36.85 -8.39 33.68
CA GLU A 371 36.68 -7.82 35.04
C GLU A 371 35.72 -6.61 35.11
N ASN A 372 35.13 -6.16 33.99
CA ASN A 372 34.27 -4.98 33.97
C ASN A 372 32.98 -5.14 33.15
N MET A 373 32.50 -6.38 32.99
CA MET A 373 31.12 -6.61 32.56
C MET A 373 30.22 -6.67 33.80
N ALA A 374 29.51 -5.56 34.06
CA ALA A 374 28.71 -5.32 35.26
C ALA A 374 27.63 -6.36 35.59
N ASP A 375 27.33 -7.29 34.68
CA ASP A 375 26.27 -8.31 34.83
C ASP A 375 26.82 -9.75 34.96
N LEU A 376 28.14 -9.98 35.07
CA LEU A 376 28.72 -11.34 35.11
C LEU A 376 28.92 -11.92 36.52
N GLU A 377 29.03 -11.11 37.56
CA GLU A 377 29.12 -11.61 38.94
C GLU A 377 27.75 -11.70 39.60
N GLY A 378 27.24 -12.92 39.67
CA GLY A 378 25.94 -13.22 40.24
C GLY A 378 24.83 -13.04 39.21
N ASN A 379 24.42 -14.14 38.59
CA ASN A 379 23.13 -14.25 37.88
C ASN A 379 21.98 -14.10 38.89
N ILE A 380 21.85 -12.91 39.48
CA ILE A 380 20.60 -12.44 40.05
C ILE A 380 19.66 -12.41 38.85
N SER A 381 18.51 -13.08 38.96
CA SER A 381 17.44 -13.00 37.97
C SER A 381 16.99 -11.54 37.84
N ALA A 382 17.72 -10.77 37.03
CA ALA A 382 17.34 -9.42 36.69
C ALA A 382 16.17 -9.55 35.72
N LYS A 383 14.96 -9.46 36.26
CA LYS A 383 14.03 -8.38 35.94
C LYS A 383 12.65 -8.63 36.55
N LYS A 384 12.07 -7.57 37.11
CA LYS A 384 10.67 -7.51 37.51
C LYS A 384 9.82 -7.40 36.23
N PHE A 385 9.51 -8.54 35.60
CA PHE A 385 8.66 -8.59 34.40
C PHE A 385 7.23 -8.10 34.64
N ARG A 386 6.82 -7.96 35.91
CA ARG A 386 5.46 -7.58 36.32
C ARG A 386 4.42 -8.39 35.56
N ALA A 387 4.53 -9.72 35.63
CA ALA A 387 3.63 -10.63 34.93
C ALA A 387 2.15 -10.51 35.40
N ASP A 388 1.94 -9.87 36.55
CA ASP A 388 0.66 -9.45 37.13
C ASP A 388 0.14 -8.12 36.56
N THR A 389 0.98 -7.34 35.87
CA THR A 389 0.62 -6.07 35.26
C THR A 389 0.45 -6.24 33.74
N PRO A 390 -0.78 -6.12 33.22
CA PRO A 390 -1.01 -6.16 31.78
C PRO A 390 -0.25 -5.04 31.04
N ALA A 391 0.07 -5.28 29.76
CA ALA A 391 0.66 -4.26 28.90
C ALA A 391 -0.28 -3.04 28.78
N VAL A 392 0.31 -1.84 28.87
CA VAL A 392 -0.41 -0.58 28.73
C VAL A 392 -0.95 -0.42 27.31
N ARG A 393 -2.19 0.05 27.18
CA ARG A 393 -2.74 0.52 25.90
C ARG A 393 -2.49 2.01 25.78
N PHE A 394 -1.82 2.42 24.72
CA PHE A 394 -1.64 3.83 24.40
C PHE A 394 -2.86 4.30 23.59
N SER A 395 -3.54 5.34 24.06
CA SER A 395 -4.63 6.01 23.35
C SER A 395 -4.35 7.50 23.30
N GLN A 396 -4.75 8.16 22.21
CA GLN A 396 -4.73 9.61 22.10
C GLN A 396 -6.16 10.18 22.16
N ASN A 397 -6.31 11.35 22.77
CA ASN A 397 -7.59 12.03 22.95
C ASN A 397 -7.88 12.99 21.78
N ILE A 398 -7.76 12.50 20.53
CA ILE A 398 -8.11 13.29 19.34
C ILE A 398 -9.48 12.83 18.84
N ARG A 399 -10.44 13.77 18.80
CA ARG A 399 -11.81 13.52 18.33
C ARG A 399 -11.80 12.91 16.93
N GLY A 400 -12.54 11.82 16.72
CA GLY A 400 -12.68 11.17 15.42
C GLY A 400 -11.46 10.39 14.91
N ALA A 401 -10.34 10.33 15.66
CA ALA A 401 -9.10 9.72 15.18
C ALA A 401 -8.85 8.28 15.67
N ALA A 402 -9.69 7.74 16.54
CA ALA A 402 -9.44 6.45 17.23
C ALA A 402 -9.27 5.24 16.30
N ASN A 403 -9.84 5.30 15.08
CA ASN A 403 -9.79 4.23 14.09
C ASN A 403 -8.80 4.49 12.94
N LEU A 404 -8.02 5.57 13.02
CA LEU A 404 -6.98 5.87 12.03
C LEU A 404 -5.75 5.00 12.28
N ASP A 405 -4.92 4.81 11.26
CA ASP A 405 -3.63 4.14 11.42
C ASP A 405 -2.66 4.98 12.28
N TRP A 406 -1.61 4.32 12.78
CA TRP A 406 -0.64 4.96 13.67
C TRP A 406 0.05 6.17 13.02
N GLY A 407 0.36 6.13 11.72
CA GLY A 407 1.06 7.22 11.03
C GLY A 407 0.20 8.47 10.93
N MET A 408 -1.08 8.30 10.61
CA MET A 408 -2.03 9.40 10.56
C MET A 408 -2.31 9.97 11.96
N GLN A 409 -2.45 9.13 12.99
CA GLN A 409 -2.58 9.59 14.39
C GLN A 409 -1.34 10.39 14.84
N ASN A 410 -0.13 9.92 14.51
CA ASN A 410 1.11 10.63 14.81
C ASN A 410 1.14 12.03 14.17
N ARG A 411 0.79 12.14 12.89
CA ARG A 411 0.70 13.44 12.20
C ARG A 411 -0.33 14.39 12.82
N LEU A 412 -1.52 13.88 13.17
CA LEU A 412 -2.51 14.67 13.91
C LEU A 412 -1.97 15.16 15.26
N SER A 413 -1.20 14.34 15.96
CA SER A 413 -0.58 14.69 17.25
C SER A 413 0.55 15.72 17.18
N ARG A 414 1.02 16.01 15.95
CA ARG A 414 1.95 17.13 15.68
C ARG A 414 1.22 18.45 15.42
N ILE A 415 -0.07 18.38 15.12
CA ILE A 415 -0.93 19.55 14.89
C ILE A 415 -1.70 19.89 16.16
N LEU A 416 -2.28 18.87 16.81
CA LEU A 416 -3.08 18.97 18.03
C LEU A 416 -2.23 18.47 19.19
N ASP A 417 -2.11 19.30 20.24
CA ASP A 417 -1.38 18.90 21.44
C ASP A 417 -1.99 17.62 22.04
N PRO A 418 -1.20 16.57 22.31
CA PRO A 418 -1.74 15.29 22.79
C PRO A 418 -2.40 15.34 24.18
N GLN A 419 -2.10 16.36 25.00
CA GLN A 419 -2.66 16.52 26.33
C GLN A 419 -3.98 17.27 26.28
N THR A 420 -4.02 18.41 25.57
CA THR A 420 -5.23 19.25 25.50
C THR A 420 -6.16 18.86 24.36
N GLY A 421 -5.66 18.20 23.32
CA GLY A 421 -6.37 17.94 22.07
C GLY A 421 -6.63 19.20 21.25
N ARG A 422 -5.94 20.32 21.55
CA ARG A 422 -6.14 21.64 20.94
C ARG A 422 -4.90 22.12 20.16
N THR A 423 -5.08 23.14 19.32
CA THR A 423 -3.98 23.75 18.55
C THR A 423 -4.07 25.27 18.47
N VAL A 424 -2.91 25.94 18.51
CA VAL A 424 -2.71 27.29 18.00
C VAL A 424 -1.93 27.20 16.69
N MET A 425 -2.68 27.26 15.58
CA MET A 425 -2.16 27.23 14.23
C MET A 425 -1.97 28.65 13.69
N LEU A 426 -0.81 28.90 13.06
CA LEU A 426 -0.46 30.17 12.43
C LEU A 426 -0.61 30.06 10.90
N ALA A 427 -1.64 30.71 10.34
CA ALA A 427 -1.88 30.74 8.89
C ALA A 427 -1.24 31.94 8.21
N PHE A 428 -0.44 31.66 7.19
CA PHE A 428 0.18 32.65 6.30
C PHE A 428 0.18 32.21 4.83
N ASP A 429 -0.77 31.35 4.44
CA ASP A 429 -0.96 30.89 3.07
C ASP A 429 -1.65 31.91 2.14
N HIS A 430 -2.25 32.98 2.68
CA HIS A 430 -3.04 34.01 2.00
C HIS A 430 -2.51 34.46 0.63
N GLY A 431 -1.19 34.54 0.46
CA GLY A 431 -0.56 34.97 -0.77
C GLY A 431 -0.85 34.10 -1.99
N TYR A 432 -1.34 32.87 -1.81
CA TYR A 432 -1.63 31.95 -2.93
C TYR A 432 -2.63 32.53 -3.95
N PHE A 433 -3.53 33.44 -3.52
CA PHE A 433 -4.47 34.13 -4.40
C PHE A 433 -4.49 35.66 -4.22
N GLN A 434 -3.96 36.18 -3.11
CA GLN A 434 -3.94 37.62 -2.79
C GLN A 434 -2.61 38.30 -3.13
N GLY A 435 -1.53 37.56 -3.36
CA GLY A 435 -0.19 38.14 -3.45
C GLY A 435 0.30 38.70 -2.09
N PRO A 436 1.14 39.75 -2.07
CA PRO A 436 1.73 40.28 -0.83
C PRO A 436 0.71 41.07 0.00
N THR A 437 -0.12 40.35 0.75
CA THR A 437 -1.06 40.92 1.73
C THR A 437 -0.30 41.61 2.87
N SER A 438 -0.89 42.68 3.41
CA SER A 438 -0.32 43.43 4.53
C SER A 438 0.10 42.52 5.70
N GLY A 439 1.38 42.60 6.09
CA GLY A 439 2.02 41.76 7.12
C GLY A 439 2.74 40.52 6.58
N LEU A 440 2.48 40.12 5.32
CA LEU A 440 3.10 38.96 4.65
C LEU A 440 4.06 39.35 3.51
N GLU A 441 4.44 40.62 3.43
CA GLU A 441 5.38 41.12 2.41
C GLU A 441 6.76 40.44 2.53
N ARG A 442 7.15 40.09 3.77
CA ARG A 442 8.43 39.45 4.12
C ARG A 442 8.22 38.33 5.13
N ILE A 443 7.84 37.15 4.64
CA ILE A 443 7.61 35.95 5.46
C ILE A 443 8.87 35.57 6.25
N ASP A 444 10.04 35.68 5.63
CA ASP A 444 11.34 35.35 6.22
C ASP A 444 11.68 36.21 7.44
N LEU A 445 11.23 37.47 7.46
CA LEU A 445 11.50 38.40 8.56
C LEU A 445 10.36 38.46 9.58
N ASN A 446 9.11 38.52 9.10
CA ASN A 446 7.97 38.86 9.95
C ASN A 446 7.23 37.63 10.48
N ILE A 447 7.38 36.47 9.83
CA ILE A 447 6.60 35.27 10.13
C ILE A 447 7.47 34.12 10.61
N ALA A 448 8.60 33.86 9.95
CA ALA A 448 9.48 32.75 10.31
C ALA A 448 9.91 32.77 11.80
N PRO A 449 10.21 33.92 12.42
CA PRO A 449 10.50 33.96 13.86
C PRO A 449 9.32 33.58 14.76
N LEU A 450 8.08 33.73 14.29
CA LEU A 450 6.89 33.40 15.07
C LEU A 450 6.62 31.89 15.16
N ALA A 451 7.30 31.09 14.32
CA ALA A 451 7.09 29.65 14.25
C ALA A 451 7.39 28.93 15.56
N GLU A 452 8.25 29.47 16.43
CA GLU A 452 8.56 28.88 17.74
C GLU A 452 7.38 28.90 18.72
N TYR A 453 6.41 29.80 18.50
CA TYR A 453 5.23 29.95 19.35
C TYR A 453 4.02 29.16 18.82
N ALA A 454 4.08 28.65 17.59
CA ALA A 454 2.98 27.94 16.95
C ALA A 454 3.03 26.44 17.26
N ASP A 455 1.88 25.80 17.47
CA ASP A 455 1.83 24.33 17.45
C ASP A 455 1.91 23.83 16.01
N ALA A 456 1.29 24.54 15.07
CA ALA A 456 1.31 24.22 13.65
C ALA A 456 1.40 25.47 12.76
N LEU A 457 2.02 25.32 11.59
CA LEU A 457 2.10 26.33 10.54
C LEU A 457 1.20 25.93 9.37
N MET A 458 0.32 26.83 8.94
CA MET A 458 -0.46 26.66 7.72
C MET A 458 0.07 27.58 6.61
N CYS A 459 0.65 26.99 5.57
CA CYS A 459 1.33 27.75 4.51
C CYS A 459 1.32 27.02 3.16
N THR A 460 1.78 27.68 2.11
CA THR A 460 2.00 27.03 0.81
C THR A 460 3.35 26.33 0.78
N ARG A 461 3.49 25.29 -0.05
CA ARG A 461 4.78 24.65 -0.32
C ARG A 461 5.87 25.63 -0.79
N GLY A 462 5.48 26.71 -1.47
CA GLY A 462 6.39 27.75 -1.92
C GLY A 462 6.95 28.55 -0.74
N ALA A 463 6.08 29.10 0.10
CA ALA A 463 6.48 29.88 1.28
C ALA A 463 7.30 29.04 2.26
N LEU A 464 6.92 27.77 2.48
CA LEU A 464 7.65 26.86 3.35
C LEU A 464 9.10 26.68 2.87
N ARG A 465 9.29 26.28 1.61
CA ARG A 465 10.62 25.96 1.07
C ARG A 465 11.55 27.17 0.98
N THR A 466 11.00 28.37 0.81
CA THR A 466 11.81 29.58 0.61
C THR A 466 12.09 30.35 1.89
N SER A 467 11.15 30.33 2.85
CA SER A 467 11.13 31.32 3.94
C SER A 467 11.01 30.71 5.33
N VAL A 468 10.73 29.41 5.47
CA VAL A 468 10.60 28.75 6.79
C VAL A 468 11.80 27.83 7.03
N PRO A 469 12.56 28.01 8.13
CA PRO A 469 13.69 27.13 8.44
C PRO A 469 13.24 25.68 8.69
N PRO A 470 13.96 24.67 8.14
CA PRO A 470 13.62 23.26 8.37
C PRO A 470 13.83 22.81 9.82
N ALA A 471 14.47 23.62 10.67
CA ALA A 471 14.62 23.36 12.10
C ALA A 471 13.35 23.64 12.91
N THR A 472 12.27 24.16 12.29
CA THR A 472 10.98 24.36 12.96
C THR A 472 10.46 23.05 13.55
N ARG A 473 9.85 23.14 14.73
CA ARG A 473 9.24 21.99 15.42
C ARG A 473 7.73 21.91 15.22
N ALA A 474 7.11 23.01 14.81
CA ALA A 474 5.68 23.10 14.57
C ALA A 474 5.22 22.06 13.53
N GLY A 475 3.99 21.59 13.68
CA GLY A 475 3.32 20.78 12.68
C GLY A 475 3.18 21.54 11.35
N LEU A 476 3.20 20.81 10.22
CA LEU A 476 3.16 21.42 8.89
C LEU A 476 1.85 21.11 8.16
N VAL A 477 1.02 22.13 7.96
CA VAL A 477 -0.25 22.04 7.24
C VAL A 477 -0.15 22.78 5.91
N LEU A 478 -0.16 22.05 4.81
CA LEU A 478 0.19 22.57 3.49
C LEU A 478 -1.06 22.93 2.68
N ARG A 479 -1.19 24.18 2.26
CA ARG A 479 -2.20 24.61 1.26
C ARG A 479 -2.02 23.79 -0.01
N ALA A 480 -2.99 22.92 -0.27
CA ALA A 480 -3.01 21.97 -1.37
C ALA A 480 -4.07 22.27 -2.43
N SER A 481 -4.83 23.35 -2.27
CA SER A 481 -5.70 23.91 -3.30
C SER A 481 -5.22 25.29 -3.74
N GLY A 482 -5.66 25.72 -4.91
CA GLY A 482 -5.35 27.03 -5.47
C GLY A 482 -6.03 27.22 -6.82
N GLY A 483 -6.07 28.43 -7.32
CA GLY A 483 -6.80 28.74 -8.54
C GLY A 483 -6.64 30.21 -8.89
N PRO A 484 -7.72 30.92 -9.23
CA PRO A 484 -7.60 32.31 -9.59
C PRO A 484 -7.18 33.20 -8.43
N SER A 485 -6.67 34.37 -8.79
CA SER A 485 -6.47 35.46 -7.84
C SER A 485 -7.78 36.15 -7.49
N ILE A 486 -7.71 37.14 -6.59
CA ILE A 486 -8.80 38.07 -6.24
C ILE A 486 -9.46 38.80 -7.43
N LEU A 487 -8.93 38.63 -8.65
CA LEU A 487 -9.45 39.23 -9.89
C LEU A 487 -10.53 38.39 -10.59
N LYS A 488 -10.80 37.16 -10.13
CA LYS A 488 -11.83 36.26 -10.68
C LYS A 488 -12.62 35.58 -9.55
N ASP A 489 -13.52 34.66 -9.91
CA ASP A 489 -14.30 33.89 -8.94
C ASP A 489 -13.39 32.97 -8.11
N LEU A 490 -13.35 33.17 -6.80
CA LEU A 490 -12.44 32.46 -5.91
C LEU A 490 -12.78 30.97 -5.74
N SER A 491 -13.97 30.52 -6.11
CA SER A 491 -14.36 29.11 -6.02
C SER A 491 -13.78 28.25 -7.14
N ASP A 492 -13.16 28.84 -8.17
CA ASP A 492 -12.52 28.17 -9.31
C ASP A 492 -11.16 27.54 -8.95
N GLU A 493 -11.08 26.86 -7.81
CA GLU A 493 -9.86 26.19 -7.34
C GLU A 493 -9.73 24.75 -7.85
N TYR A 494 -8.48 24.34 -8.01
CA TYR A 494 -8.02 22.98 -8.29
C TYR A 494 -7.02 22.54 -7.22
N THR A 495 -6.62 21.27 -7.24
CA THR A 495 -5.47 20.82 -6.45
C THR A 495 -4.19 21.52 -6.93
N ALA A 496 -3.47 22.15 -6.01
CA ALA A 496 -2.28 22.96 -6.26
C ALA A 496 -0.98 22.21 -5.93
N MET A 497 -1.08 21.01 -5.36
CA MET A 497 0.04 20.11 -5.11
C MET A 497 -0.43 18.66 -5.17
N ALA A 498 0.48 17.77 -5.56
CA ALA A 498 0.28 16.32 -5.48
C ALA A 498 0.68 15.81 -4.09
N MET A 499 0.02 14.75 -3.61
CA MET A 499 0.31 14.16 -2.30
C MET A 499 1.76 13.68 -2.16
N GLU A 500 2.41 13.23 -3.24
CA GLU A 500 3.83 12.82 -3.20
C GLU A 500 4.75 13.97 -2.79
N ASP A 501 4.41 15.21 -3.16
CA ASP A 501 5.18 16.37 -2.73
C ASP A 501 4.88 16.76 -1.27
N ALA A 502 3.65 16.53 -0.79
CA ALA A 502 3.32 16.65 0.63
C ALA A 502 4.15 15.68 1.48
N VAL A 503 4.23 14.42 1.05
CA VAL A 503 5.08 13.40 1.69
C VAL A 503 6.55 13.80 1.65
N ARG A 504 7.05 14.28 0.50
CA ARG A 504 8.44 14.76 0.34
C ARG A 504 8.80 15.91 1.27
N ILE A 505 7.83 16.78 1.57
CA ILE A 505 7.98 17.92 2.49
C ILE A 505 7.91 17.46 3.96
N ASN A 506 7.51 16.21 4.21
CA ASN A 506 7.14 15.73 5.54
C ASN A 506 5.96 16.53 6.12
N ALA A 507 4.94 16.78 5.30
CA ALA A 507 3.72 17.44 5.76
C ALA A 507 2.97 16.58 6.80
N ASP A 508 2.41 17.27 7.79
CA ASP A 508 1.55 16.68 8.82
C ASP A 508 0.08 16.72 8.40
N ALA A 509 -0.32 17.62 7.51
CA ALA A 509 -1.59 17.59 6.81
C ALA A 509 -1.54 18.38 5.50
N VAL A 510 -2.53 18.16 4.63
CA VAL A 510 -2.82 19.03 3.49
C VAL A 510 -4.16 19.75 3.67
N ALA A 511 -4.28 20.98 3.19
CA ALA A 511 -5.46 21.82 3.37
C ALA A 511 -6.10 22.22 2.04
N VAL A 512 -7.41 22.13 1.96
CA VAL A 512 -8.21 22.35 0.74
C VAL A 512 -9.43 23.23 1.02
N GLN A 513 -9.68 24.22 0.18
CA GLN A 513 -10.90 25.02 0.27
C GLN A 513 -12.11 24.24 -0.26
N VAL A 514 -13.24 24.33 0.45
CA VAL A 514 -14.52 23.73 0.05
C VAL A 514 -15.58 24.82 0.03
N PHE A 515 -16.10 25.13 -1.16
CA PHE A 515 -16.99 26.25 -1.44
C PHE A 515 -18.45 25.79 -1.52
N VAL A 516 -19.02 25.34 -0.40
CA VAL A 516 -20.44 24.98 -0.33
C VAL A 516 -21.29 26.22 -0.59
N GLY A 517 -22.24 26.12 -1.53
CA GLY A 517 -23.05 27.19 -2.08
C GLY A 517 -22.36 28.09 -3.11
N GLY A 518 -21.09 27.84 -3.44
CA GLY A 518 -20.35 28.62 -4.45
C GLY A 518 -20.59 28.16 -5.89
N GLU A 519 -20.20 28.99 -6.87
CA GLU A 519 -20.37 28.70 -8.32
C GLU A 519 -19.76 27.33 -8.71
N HIS A 520 -18.66 26.97 -8.07
CA HIS A 520 -17.90 25.76 -8.39
C HIS A 520 -17.83 24.74 -7.24
N GLU A 521 -18.89 24.67 -6.42
CA GLU A 521 -19.00 23.75 -5.28
C GLU A 521 -18.54 22.32 -5.61
N SER A 522 -19.15 21.69 -6.61
CA SER A 522 -18.89 20.27 -6.95
C SER A 522 -17.42 19.99 -7.26
N ARG A 523 -16.70 20.96 -7.85
CA ARG A 523 -15.27 20.83 -8.08
C ARG A 523 -14.48 20.96 -6.79
N SER A 524 -14.82 21.92 -5.92
CA SER A 524 -14.15 22.06 -4.62
C SER A 524 -14.34 20.81 -3.75
N ILE A 525 -15.53 20.19 -3.80
CA ILE A 525 -15.82 18.89 -3.17
C ILE A 525 -14.98 17.78 -3.81
N ARG A 526 -14.84 17.76 -5.14
CA ARG A 526 -13.97 16.79 -5.82
C ARG A 526 -12.50 16.94 -5.41
N ASN A 527 -12.00 18.17 -5.29
CA ASN A 527 -10.63 18.42 -4.81
C ASN A 527 -10.43 17.84 -3.40
N LEU A 528 -11.42 18.02 -2.51
CA LEU A 528 -11.42 17.42 -1.17
C LEU A 528 -11.33 15.90 -1.24
N THR A 529 -12.25 15.24 -1.95
CA THR A 529 -12.28 13.76 -2.00
C THR A 529 -11.03 13.18 -2.65
N THR A 530 -10.47 13.83 -3.68
CA THR A 530 -9.20 13.41 -4.28
C THR A 530 -8.06 13.46 -3.28
N LEU A 531 -7.92 14.55 -2.50
CA LEU A 531 -6.89 14.63 -1.48
C LEU A 531 -7.14 13.66 -0.32
N VAL A 532 -8.40 13.33 -0.01
CA VAL A 532 -8.74 12.32 1.01
C VAL A 532 -8.32 10.93 0.56
N ASP A 533 -8.62 10.54 -0.68
CA ASP A 533 -8.21 9.24 -1.25
C ASP A 533 -6.67 9.11 -1.24
N GLU A 534 -5.96 10.14 -1.71
CA GLU A 534 -4.50 10.19 -1.71
C GLU A 534 -3.93 10.23 -0.28
N GLY A 535 -4.61 10.93 0.63
CA GLY A 535 -4.23 11.09 2.03
C GLY A 535 -4.28 9.77 2.80
N TYR A 536 -5.35 8.98 2.61
CA TYR A 536 -5.44 7.63 3.17
C TYR A 536 -4.33 6.71 2.62
N ALA A 537 -4.00 6.81 1.33
CA ALA A 537 -2.92 6.01 0.75
C ALA A 537 -1.53 6.36 1.34
N ALA A 538 -1.31 7.62 1.74
CA ALA A 538 -0.04 8.11 2.27
C ALA A 538 0.02 8.23 3.81
N GLY A 539 -1.12 8.00 4.50
CA GLY A 539 -1.28 8.28 5.92
C GLY A 539 -1.23 9.78 6.26
N VAL A 540 -1.55 10.67 5.32
CA VAL A 540 -1.50 12.14 5.49
C VAL A 540 -2.93 12.68 5.71
N PRO A 541 -3.22 13.30 6.86
CA PRO A 541 -4.51 13.94 7.14
C PRO A 541 -4.88 15.06 6.14
N VAL A 542 -6.19 15.23 5.92
CA VAL A 542 -6.76 16.34 5.14
C VAL A 542 -7.53 17.29 6.05
N LEU A 543 -7.19 18.58 5.97
CA LEU A 543 -7.92 19.71 6.55
C LEU A 543 -8.83 20.32 5.49
N GLY A 544 -10.14 20.07 5.61
CA GLY A 544 -11.11 20.76 4.77
C GLY A 544 -11.47 22.13 5.36
N VAL A 545 -11.36 23.18 4.55
CA VAL A 545 -11.60 24.56 4.96
C VAL A 545 -12.91 25.06 4.37
N THR A 546 -13.87 25.42 5.20
CA THR A 546 -15.13 26.02 4.71
C THR A 546 -14.83 27.40 4.10
N ALA A 547 -15.02 27.54 2.80
CA ALA A 547 -14.83 28.79 2.09
C ALA A 547 -16.19 29.41 1.77
N VAL A 548 -16.34 30.70 2.06
CA VAL A 548 -17.62 31.41 1.97
C VAL A 548 -17.55 32.42 0.84
N GLY A 549 -18.45 32.30 -0.14
CA GLY A 549 -18.67 33.30 -1.19
C GLY A 549 -19.11 34.64 -0.61
N LYS A 550 -18.90 35.75 -1.35
CA LYS A 550 -19.21 37.11 -0.87
C LYS A 550 -20.66 37.32 -0.45
N GLU A 551 -21.59 36.56 -1.03
CA GLU A 551 -23.04 36.73 -0.86
C GLU A 551 -23.66 35.77 0.16
N LEU A 552 -22.88 34.86 0.76
CA LEU A 552 -23.39 33.86 1.70
C LEU A 552 -23.30 34.32 3.16
N VAL A 553 -24.40 34.14 3.89
CA VAL A 553 -24.48 34.39 5.33
C VAL A 553 -23.77 33.29 6.10
N ARG A 554 -22.93 33.68 7.07
CA ARG A 554 -22.13 32.77 7.90
C ARG A 554 -22.87 32.41 9.18
N ASP A 555 -24.04 31.81 9.05
CA ASP A 555 -24.83 31.32 10.19
C ASP A 555 -24.49 29.87 10.55
N ALA A 556 -24.93 29.43 11.73
CA ALA A 556 -24.71 28.06 12.20
C ALA A 556 -25.28 27.01 11.25
N ARG A 557 -26.38 27.30 10.54
CA ARG A 557 -27.00 26.37 9.60
C ARG A 557 -26.08 26.11 8.41
N TYR A 558 -25.57 27.17 7.79
CA TYR A 558 -24.65 27.09 6.67
C TYR A 558 -23.32 26.43 7.09
N LEU A 559 -22.73 26.89 8.19
CA LEU A 559 -21.47 26.35 8.68
C LEU A 559 -21.63 24.87 9.04
N GLY A 560 -22.70 24.50 9.74
CA GLY A 560 -23.02 23.12 10.09
C GLY A 560 -23.14 22.21 8.87
N LEU A 561 -23.84 22.66 7.81
CA LEU A 561 -23.91 21.94 6.54
C LEU A 561 -22.51 21.72 5.95
N ALA A 562 -21.73 22.79 5.80
CA ALA A 562 -20.43 22.73 5.17
C ALA A 562 -19.44 21.86 5.97
N THR A 563 -19.35 22.05 7.28
CA THR A 563 -18.46 21.26 8.15
C THR A 563 -18.84 19.79 8.17
N ARG A 564 -20.14 19.47 8.15
CA ARG A 564 -20.60 18.08 8.13
C ARG A 564 -20.28 17.40 6.80
N MET A 565 -20.52 18.07 5.68
CA MET A 565 -20.17 17.54 4.36
C MET A 565 -18.67 17.24 4.24
N ILE A 566 -17.82 18.17 4.70
CA ILE A 566 -16.36 17.99 4.68
C ILE A 566 -15.95 16.73 5.47
N ALA A 567 -16.47 16.58 6.68
CA ALA A 567 -16.12 15.47 7.55
C ALA A 567 -16.68 14.12 7.05
N GLU A 568 -17.92 14.09 6.55
CA GLU A 568 -18.54 12.88 5.97
C GLU A 568 -17.82 12.38 4.73
N LEU A 569 -17.23 13.31 3.96
CA LEU A 569 -16.42 12.97 2.79
C LEU A 569 -14.98 12.57 3.14
N GLY A 570 -14.68 12.42 4.43
CA GLY A 570 -13.49 11.73 4.93
C GLY A 570 -12.33 12.63 5.34
N ALA A 571 -12.51 13.95 5.45
CA ALA A 571 -11.49 14.83 6.03
C ALA A 571 -11.32 14.58 7.53
N GLN A 572 -10.08 14.57 8.02
CA GLN A 572 -9.77 14.32 9.43
C GLN A 572 -9.75 15.60 10.27
N LEU A 573 -9.74 16.77 9.64
CA LEU A 573 -9.82 18.07 10.31
C LEU A 573 -10.75 18.99 9.52
N VAL A 574 -11.45 19.88 10.22
CA VAL A 574 -12.26 20.93 9.60
C VAL A 574 -11.84 22.29 10.10
N LYS A 575 -11.60 23.24 9.20
CA LYS A 575 -11.42 24.66 9.54
C LYS A 575 -12.64 25.44 9.11
N THR A 576 -13.22 26.22 10.03
CA THR A 576 -14.42 27.02 9.75
C THR A 576 -14.43 28.36 10.46
N TYR A 577 -15.40 29.22 10.17
CA TYR A 577 -15.56 30.52 10.83
C TYR A 577 -16.35 30.38 12.13
N TYR A 578 -16.15 31.30 13.07
CA TYR A 578 -17.01 31.43 14.24
C TYR A 578 -18.31 32.17 13.88
N CYS A 579 -19.42 31.77 14.51
CA CYS A 579 -20.68 32.50 14.53
C CYS A 579 -21.14 32.66 15.99
N ASP A 580 -21.73 33.81 16.34
CA ASP A 580 -22.06 34.09 17.74
C ASP A 580 -23.18 33.19 18.27
N GLU A 581 -24.18 32.88 17.44
CA GLU A 581 -25.30 32.02 17.78
C GLU A 581 -25.13 30.62 17.15
N GLY A 582 -25.19 29.57 17.97
CA GLY A 582 -25.27 28.17 17.52
C GLY A 582 -23.96 27.53 17.07
N PHE A 583 -22.80 28.10 17.40
CA PHE A 583 -21.51 27.51 17.02
C PHE A 583 -21.24 26.17 17.74
N GLU A 584 -21.76 26.01 18.96
CA GLU A 584 -21.77 24.75 19.70
C GLU A 584 -22.45 23.62 18.91
N ASP A 585 -23.51 23.92 18.15
CA ASP A 585 -24.21 22.94 17.31
C ASP A 585 -23.37 22.57 16.08
N VAL A 586 -22.65 23.54 15.49
CA VAL A 586 -21.70 23.30 14.39
C VAL A 586 -20.61 22.34 14.85
N VAL A 587 -20.01 22.60 16.02
CA VAL A 587 -18.98 21.75 16.61
C VAL A 587 -19.54 20.38 16.98
N ALA A 588 -20.69 20.31 17.63
CA ALA A 588 -21.31 19.04 18.02
C ALA A 588 -21.65 18.18 16.79
N GLY A 589 -22.15 18.81 15.71
CA GLY A 589 -22.53 18.15 14.47
C GLY A 589 -21.37 17.65 13.60
N CYS A 590 -20.14 18.11 13.84
CA CYS A 590 -18.94 17.69 13.10
C CYS A 590 -18.20 16.55 13.83
N PRO A 591 -18.01 15.36 13.24
CA PRO A 591 -17.43 14.21 13.94
C PRO A 591 -15.90 14.26 14.16
N VAL A 592 -15.22 15.24 13.55
CA VAL A 592 -13.77 15.44 13.60
C VAL A 592 -13.43 16.79 14.25
N PRO A 593 -12.16 17.09 14.59
CA PRO A 593 -11.80 18.35 15.25
C PRO A 593 -12.11 19.55 14.35
N VAL A 594 -12.78 20.55 14.94
CA VAL A 594 -13.12 21.83 14.29
C VAL A 594 -12.16 22.90 14.77
N ILE A 595 -11.46 23.56 13.86
CA ILE A 595 -10.50 24.63 14.11
C ILE A 595 -11.10 25.95 13.63
N MET A 596 -11.13 26.96 14.50
CA MET A 596 -11.72 28.25 14.19
C MET A 596 -10.75 29.14 13.39
N ALA A 597 -11.19 29.67 12.25
CA ALA A 597 -10.43 30.61 11.44
C ALA A 597 -10.52 32.04 11.99
N GLY A 598 -9.38 32.72 12.16
CA GLY A 598 -9.33 34.04 12.79
C GLY A 598 -10.08 35.17 12.08
N GLY A 599 -10.47 35.03 10.81
CA GLY A 599 -11.22 36.07 10.09
C GLY A 599 -10.40 37.34 9.80
N LYS A 600 -11.09 38.50 9.75
CA LYS A 600 -10.48 39.83 9.53
C LYS A 600 -9.74 40.29 10.80
N LYS A 601 -8.86 41.29 10.67
CA LYS A 601 -8.22 41.92 11.85
C LYS A 601 -9.29 42.53 12.76
N LEU A 602 -9.21 42.19 14.04
CA LEU A 602 -9.98 42.75 15.14
C LEU A 602 -9.01 43.38 16.15
N PRO A 603 -9.48 44.25 17.06
CA PRO A 603 -8.75 44.56 18.28
C PRO A 603 -8.32 43.28 19.01
N GLU A 604 -7.13 43.28 19.60
CA GLU A 604 -6.51 42.09 20.19
C GLU A 604 -7.40 41.45 21.27
N GLN A 605 -8.00 42.27 22.15
CA GLN A 605 -8.93 41.78 23.17
C GLN A 605 -10.17 41.09 22.57
N GLU A 606 -10.73 41.64 21.48
CA GLU A 606 -11.86 41.02 20.78
C GLU A 606 -11.46 39.71 20.11
N ALA A 607 -10.26 39.64 19.52
CA ALA A 607 -9.73 38.41 18.93
C ALA A 607 -9.48 37.32 19.98
N LEU A 608 -8.97 37.68 21.17
CA LEU A 608 -8.82 36.76 22.29
C LEU A 608 -10.18 36.28 22.81
N THR A 609 -11.16 37.18 22.90
CA THR A 609 -12.54 36.84 23.30
C THR A 609 -13.18 35.86 22.31
N MET A 610 -13.02 36.12 21.01
CA MET A 610 -13.49 35.23 19.94
C MET A 610 -12.83 33.84 20.02
N ALA A 611 -11.52 33.77 20.27
CA ALA A 611 -10.80 32.51 20.47
C ALA A 611 -11.35 31.72 21.67
N SER A 612 -11.53 32.39 22.81
CA SER A 612 -12.04 31.79 24.03
C SER A 612 -13.46 31.25 23.84
N ASN A 613 -14.35 32.04 23.24
CA ASN A 613 -15.72 31.62 22.98
C ASN A 613 -15.77 30.40 22.04
N ALA A 614 -14.95 30.37 20.98
CA ALA A 614 -14.89 29.23 20.07
C ALA A 614 -14.40 27.95 20.77
N VAL A 615 -13.35 28.05 21.61
CA VAL A 615 -12.81 26.90 22.37
C VAL A 615 -13.80 26.43 23.43
N ARG A 616 -14.46 27.35 24.14
CA ARG A 616 -15.52 27.04 25.13
C ARG A 616 -16.73 26.36 24.48
N ALA A 617 -17.04 26.69 23.23
CA ALA A 617 -18.05 25.99 22.42
C ALA A 617 -17.58 24.64 21.85
N GLY A 618 -16.33 24.24 22.11
CA GLY A 618 -15.79 22.91 21.80
C GLY A 618 -14.87 22.86 20.57
N ALA A 619 -14.48 24.00 20.00
CA ALA A 619 -13.46 24.01 18.96
C ALA A 619 -12.14 23.41 19.48
N ALA A 620 -11.46 22.65 18.63
CA ALA A 620 -10.15 22.07 18.90
C ALA A 620 -9.00 23.08 18.75
N GLY A 621 -9.29 24.37 18.86
CA GLY A 621 -8.31 25.45 18.75
C GLY A 621 -8.59 26.42 17.61
N VAL A 622 -7.55 27.16 17.22
CA VAL A 622 -7.66 28.30 16.31
C VAL A 622 -6.59 28.25 15.23
N ASP A 623 -6.94 28.75 14.06
CA ASP A 623 -6.04 29.01 12.95
C ASP A 623 -6.11 30.48 12.58
N MET A 624 -5.19 31.25 13.16
CA MET A 624 -5.17 32.71 13.07
C MET A 624 -4.05 33.19 12.15
N GLY A 625 -4.42 34.07 11.23
CA GLY A 625 -3.47 34.81 10.39
C GLY A 625 -3.42 36.28 10.80
N ARG A 626 -4.32 37.07 10.19
CA ARG A 626 -4.34 38.54 10.33
C ARG A 626 -4.34 39.05 11.78
N ASN A 627 -5.06 38.40 12.69
CA ASN A 627 -5.09 38.79 14.11
C ASN A 627 -3.75 38.61 14.83
N ILE A 628 -2.81 37.84 14.26
CA ILE A 628 -1.44 37.69 14.78
C ILE A 628 -0.50 38.61 14.01
N PHE A 629 -0.30 38.40 12.71
CA PHE A 629 0.77 39.08 11.97
C PHE A 629 0.49 40.56 11.67
N GLN A 630 -0.75 41.04 11.88
CA GLN A 630 -1.09 42.47 11.83
C GLN A 630 -1.30 43.07 13.22
N SER A 631 -1.00 42.32 14.29
CA SER A 631 -0.98 42.86 15.64
C SER A 631 0.23 43.78 15.85
N ALA A 632 0.13 44.68 16.82
CA ALA A 632 1.24 45.56 17.22
C ALA A 632 2.46 44.75 17.72
N ASP A 633 2.22 43.62 18.39
CA ASP A 633 3.26 42.64 18.73
C ASP A 633 2.77 41.21 18.46
N PRO A 634 3.13 40.63 17.29
CA PRO A 634 2.69 39.29 16.92
C PRO A 634 3.15 38.19 17.88
N ALA A 635 4.32 38.32 18.51
CA ALA A 635 4.85 37.30 19.41
C ALA A 635 4.11 37.32 20.75
N ALA A 636 3.84 38.52 21.29
CA ALA A 636 3.00 38.68 22.47
C ALA A 636 1.58 38.15 22.21
N MET A 637 1.01 38.46 21.05
CA MET A 637 -0.33 38.01 20.69
C MET A 637 -0.40 36.48 20.60
N MET A 638 0.61 35.82 20.04
CA MET A 638 0.68 34.35 20.03
C MET A 638 0.69 33.74 21.42
N ARG A 639 1.45 34.32 22.36
CA ARG A 639 1.47 33.83 23.75
C ARG A 639 0.11 33.99 24.43
N ALA A 640 -0.55 35.13 24.23
CA ALA A 640 -1.89 35.37 24.75
C ALA A 640 -2.92 34.39 24.16
N VAL A 641 -2.88 34.16 22.85
CA VAL A 641 -3.76 33.16 22.19
C VAL A 641 -3.49 31.76 22.74
N ARG A 642 -2.23 31.36 22.95
CA ARG A 642 -1.91 30.08 23.59
C ARG A 642 -2.49 29.95 24.99
N ALA A 643 -2.38 30.99 25.81
CA ALA A 643 -2.93 30.98 27.16
C ALA A 643 -4.46 30.77 27.15
N VAL A 644 -5.16 31.40 26.22
CA VAL A 644 -6.61 31.19 26.03
C VAL A 644 -6.92 29.77 25.55
N VAL A 645 -6.16 29.25 24.59
CA VAL A 645 -6.48 27.97 23.91
C VAL A 645 -6.06 26.75 24.74
N HIS A 646 -4.86 26.74 25.30
CA HIS A 646 -4.33 25.58 26.03
C HIS A 646 -4.60 25.64 27.53
N ASP A 647 -4.57 26.84 28.12
CA ASP A 647 -4.61 27.03 29.57
C ASP A 647 -5.96 27.57 30.06
N ASP A 648 -6.93 27.75 29.15
CA ASP A 648 -8.28 28.28 29.42
C ASP A 648 -8.27 29.62 30.19
N VAL A 649 -7.22 30.43 30.01
CA VAL A 649 -7.10 31.77 30.63
C VAL A 649 -8.21 32.69 30.14
N ASP A 650 -8.76 33.51 31.04
CA ASP A 650 -9.80 34.46 30.69
C ASP A 650 -9.28 35.49 29.67
N PRO A 651 -10.07 35.88 28.65
CA PRO A 651 -9.64 36.84 27.63
C PRO A 651 -9.12 38.16 28.18
N ALA A 652 -9.65 38.64 29.30
CA ALA A 652 -9.19 39.88 29.93
C ALA A 652 -7.77 39.71 30.49
N ASP A 653 -7.51 38.61 31.20
CA ASP A 653 -6.20 38.31 31.77
C ASP A 653 -5.16 38.02 30.66
N ALA A 654 -5.57 37.30 29.62
CA ALA A 654 -4.73 37.06 28.44
C ALA A 654 -4.39 38.36 27.69
N TYR A 655 -5.30 39.35 27.70
CA TYR A 655 -5.04 40.65 27.13
C TYR A 655 -4.03 41.46 27.97
N GLU A 656 -4.08 41.38 29.29
CA GLU A 656 -3.04 41.97 30.14
C GLU A 656 -1.67 41.29 29.92
N LEU A 657 -1.63 39.95 29.76
CA LEU A 657 -0.40 39.25 29.35
C LEU A 657 0.18 39.77 28.03
N PHE A 658 -0.70 40.07 27.05
CA PHE A 658 -0.29 40.68 25.79
C PHE A 658 0.30 42.08 26.00
N ARG A 659 -0.35 42.92 26.82
CA ARG A 659 0.10 44.28 27.11
C ARG A 659 1.45 44.29 27.82
N ASP A 660 1.60 43.50 28.88
CA ASP A 660 2.82 43.40 29.67
C ASP A 660 4.02 42.95 28.81
N ALA A 661 3.82 41.95 27.95
CA ALA A 661 4.86 41.46 27.05
C ALA A 661 5.24 42.51 26.00
N THR A 662 4.27 43.28 25.51
CA THR A 662 4.51 44.37 24.54
C THR A 662 5.28 45.52 25.18
N GLU A 663 4.90 45.95 26.39
CA GLU A 663 5.57 47.04 27.12
C GLU A 663 7.02 46.67 27.48
N THR A 664 7.26 45.43 27.91
CA THR A 664 8.61 44.94 28.24
C THR A 664 9.56 45.00 27.03
N ARG A 665 9.05 44.77 25.82
CA ARG A 665 9.84 44.82 24.58
C ARG A 665 10.14 46.26 24.11
N VAL A 666 9.25 47.22 24.42
CA VAL A 666 9.50 48.64 24.11
C VAL A 666 10.59 49.22 25.03
N LEU A 667 10.74 48.65 26.23
CA LEU A 667 11.74 49.09 27.23
C LEU A 667 13.12 48.41 27.09
N ALA A 668 13.23 47.34 26.30
CA ALA A 668 14.46 46.59 26.02
C ALA A 668 15.04 46.94 24.64
#